data_AF-A0AAV8Q7D0-F1
#
_entry.id   AF-A0AAV8Q7D0-F1
#
_cell.length_a   1.000
_cell.length_b   1.000
_cell.length_c   1.000
_cell.angle_alpha   90.00
_cell.angle_beta   90.00
_cell.angle_gamma   90.00
#
_symmetry.space_group_name_H-M   'P 1'
#
loop_
_entity.id
_entity.type
_entity.pdbx_description
1 polymer ?
#
loop_
_entity_poly.entity_id
_entity_poly.type
_entity_poly.pdbx_seq_one_letter_code
_entity_poly.pdbx_strand_id
1 'polypeptide(L)'
;MAAAAAASASSVASSSLVPKKTFSLAPLHASLPVPKFLNGSERRPSSSSSLRRSGWGSVPSGRKAVVCSSSSSPLSSPPLPAALLFDCDGVLVDTEKDGHRISFNETFAERELGVSWDVQLYGELLKIGGGKERMTSYFNKTGWPVKAPKTEEERKEFIASLHKRKTELFMALIEKKLLPLRPGVERLIDEALAKGVKVAVCSTSNEKAVAAIVSFLLGPDRADKITIFAGDVVPRKKPDPAIYLLAAETLGVDPSSCVVVEDSAIGLSAAKAAGMTCIITKSGYTAEENFGTADAVFDCIGDPPEARFTNRSQICQPCYGLLSKTGKKDKGKSTGSNRPSLGQSAPSGLLGEPGVALLQYGVHWSFGVCPMDATTSGSSSSIPFHTIVDPSLSLMPPLQQTFQRVQRHCFGDLTPGEFPLAASPSIVLHVLTACDLDPQDLANLEVTCTFFRKPANFTPDFQLSITELAALDMCQKRAIFKPMTSEERDFLKQHCGGSWKLVLRYILAGEACCRRENSQAIAGPGHSIAVTSSGSVYSFGSNSSGQLGHGTLEEEWRPRLIRSLQGIRIIQAAAGAGRTMLISDAGRVYAFGKDSFGEAEYAVQGSKVVTTPQMVESLRDIYVVQAAIGNFFTAVLSREGRVYTFCWGNDSKLGHHTEPNDLEPRLLLGPLENVPVVQIAAGYCYLLALACQPSGMSVYSVGCGLGGKLGHGSRTDEKYPRLIEQFQALNLQPTVVAAGAWHAAVVGRDGRVCTWGWGRYGCLGHGNEDCESVPKVVESLDNIKAIHVATGDYTTFVVSDTGDVYSFGCGESSSLGHSTAIDGQGNRHANVLSPRLVTSLKDINERVVQISLTNSIYWNAHTFALTDSGKLYAFGAGDKGQLGVELVAQQTERGTPECVEIDLTRDS
;
A
#
# COMPACT_ATOMS: atom_id res chain seq x y z
N MET A 1 -34.41 43.88 -17.52
CA MET A 1 -34.81 45.05 -18.34
C MET A 1 -33.62 45.50 -19.18
N ALA A 2 -33.85 46.32 -20.22
CA ALA A 2 -32.84 46.78 -21.20
C ALA A 2 -31.65 47.53 -20.54
N ALA A 3 -30.53 47.85 -21.19
CA ALA A 3 -30.20 48.10 -22.61
C ALA A 3 -28.65 48.01 -22.76
N ALA A 4 -27.96 48.21 -23.90
CA ALA A 4 -28.17 47.98 -25.34
C ALA A 4 -26.84 48.33 -26.07
N ALA A 5 -26.78 48.08 -27.39
CA ALA A 5 -25.77 48.53 -28.34
C ALA A 5 -24.34 47.95 -28.23
N ALA A 6 -23.53 47.86 -29.30
CA ALA A 6 -23.76 47.67 -30.75
C ALA A 6 -22.37 47.69 -31.43
N ALA A 7 -22.16 46.86 -32.48
CA ALA A 7 -21.43 47.17 -33.73
C ALA A 7 -19.94 47.67 -33.68
N SER A 8 -19.05 47.44 -34.65
CA SER A 8 -19.08 46.60 -35.86
C SER A 8 -17.68 46.54 -36.50
N ALA A 9 -17.29 45.33 -36.93
CA ALA A 9 -16.75 44.97 -38.26
C ALA A 9 -15.42 45.55 -38.84
N SER A 10 -14.71 44.64 -39.53
CA SER A 10 -13.87 44.82 -40.75
C SER A 10 -12.45 45.44 -40.60
N SER A 11 -11.44 45.17 -41.47
CA SER A 11 -11.07 44.01 -42.32
C SER A 11 -9.72 44.28 -43.07
N VAL A 12 -9.13 43.23 -43.72
CA VAL A 12 -8.14 43.27 -44.85
C VAL A 12 -6.62 43.51 -44.59
N ALA A 13 -5.89 42.39 -44.50
CA ALA A 13 -4.84 41.84 -45.40
C ALA A 13 -3.51 42.56 -45.84
N SER A 14 -2.51 41.68 -46.09
CA SER A 14 -1.36 41.77 -47.05
C SER A 14 -0.12 42.59 -46.65
N SER A 15 1.14 42.33 -47.10
CA SER A 15 1.85 41.12 -47.62
C SER A 15 3.36 41.43 -47.84
N SER A 16 4.18 40.44 -48.24
CA SER A 16 5.55 40.56 -48.85
C SER A 16 6.73 40.93 -47.92
N LEU A 17 8.03 40.66 -48.20
CA LEU A 17 8.75 39.77 -49.15
C LEU A 17 10.23 39.54 -48.68
N VAL A 18 10.96 38.61 -49.32
CA VAL A 18 12.34 38.13 -48.96
C VAL A 18 13.47 39.04 -49.50
N PRO A 19 14.76 38.85 -49.11
CA PRO A 19 15.67 38.14 -50.04
C PRO A 19 16.75 37.21 -49.42
N LYS A 20 17.38 36.39 -50.28
CA LYS A 20 18.38 35.33 -49.98
C LYS A 20 19.84 35.82 -50.10
N LYS A 21 20.80 35.02 -49.62
CA LYS A 21 22.08 34.74 -50.33
C LYS A 21 22.66 33.35 -50.03
N THR A 22 23.55 32.87 -50.90
CA THR A 22 23.98 31.45 -51.07
C THR A 22 25.51 31.33 -51.14
N PHE A 23 26.07 30.15 -50.85
CA PHE A 23 27.25 29.59 -51.54
C PHE A 23 27.29 28.05 -51.43
N SER A 24 28.04 27.38 -52.33
CA SER A 24 28.12 25.91 -52.47
C SER A 24 29.55 25.44 -52.75
N LEU A 25 29.83 24.14 -52.57
CA LEU A 25 30.63 23.27 -53.47
C LEU A 25 30.72 21.81 -52.93
N ALA A 26 31.05 20.86 -53.81
CA ALA A 26 31.24 19.40 -53.60
C ALA A 26 32.23 18.89 -54.68
N PRO A 27 32.43 17.58 -54.99
CA PRO A 27 32.25 16.28 -54.29
C PRO A 27 33.52 15.37 -54.37
N LEU A 28 33.47 14.06 -54.01
CA LEU A 28 34.16 12.91 -54.72
C LEU A 28 33.85 11.50 -54.11
N HIS A 29 34.51 10.43 -54.62
CA HIS A 29 33.95 9.07 -54.88
C HIS A 29 34.70 7.86 -54.25
N ALA A 30 34.13 6.64 -54.43
CA ALA A 30 34.77 5.30 -54.57
C ALA A 30 34.85 4.30 -53.36
N SER A 31 35.24 3.03 -53.64
CA SER A 31 34.69 1.80 -53.01
C SER A 31 35.59 0.53 -52.99
N LEU A 32 35.33 -0.40 -52.03
CA LEU A 32 35.72 -1.86 -51.97
C LEU A 32 37.23 -2.25 -51.84
N PRO A 33 37.70 -3.54 -51.66
CA PRO A 33 37.05 -4.89 -51.43
C PRO A 33 37.74 -5.89 -50.42
N VAL A 34 37.24 -7.17 -50.36
CA VAL A 34 37.86 -8.52 -50.03
C VAL A 34 38.40 -8.90 -48.61
N PRO A 35 38.60 -10.21 -48.23
CA PRO A 35 38.32 -11.51 -48.90
C PRO A 35 37.59 -12.62 -48.06
N LYS A 36 37.35 -13.80 -48.68
CA LYS A 36 36.85 -15.08 -48.08
C LYS A 36 37.94 -16.17 -47.99
N PHE A 37 37.83 -17.09 -47.04
CA PHE A 37 38.27 -18.53 -47.10
C PHE A 37 37.56 -19.30 -45.95
N LEU A 38 37.49 -20.63 -45.87
CA LEU A 38 36.90 -21.70 -46.70
C LEU A 38 37.13 -23.05 -45.95
N ASN A 39 36.07 -23.85 -45.80
CA ASN A 39 36.02 -25.33 -45.65
C ASN A 39 36.58 -26.12 -44.42
N GLY A 40 35.82 -27.18 -44.09
CA GLY A 40 36.27 -28.43 -43.44
C GLY A 40 35.36 -28.89 -42.28
N SER A 41 34.32 -29.73 -42.45
CA SER A 41 34.34 -31.23 -42.49
C SER A 41 34.89 -31.91 -41.21
N GLU A 42 34.27 -32.91 -40.57
CA GLU A 42 33.08 -33.74 -40.87
C GLU A 42 32.60 -34.59 -39.66
N ARG A 43 31.35 -35.09 -39.71
CA ARG A 43 30.80 -36.37 -39.16
C ARG A 43 31.15 -36.90 -37.74
N ARG A 44 30.12 -36.94 -36.86
CA ARG A 44 29.32 -38.12 -36.39
C ARG A 44 29.93 -39.56 -36.48
N PRO A 45 29.42 -40.58 -35.71
CA PRO A 45 28.56 -40.58 -34.50
C PRO A 45 28.81 -41.71 -33.44
N SER A 46 27.91 -41.75 -32.44
CA SER A 46 27.20 -42.94 -31.88
C SER A 46 27.76 -43.87 -30.76
N SER A 47 26.83 -44.13 -29.83
CA SER A 47 26.41 -45.44 -29.23
C SER A 47 27.13 -46.09 -28.03
N SER A 48 26.52 -45.84 -26.86
CA SER A 48 25.84 -46.82 -25.97
C SER A 48 26.58 -47.90 -25.15
N SER A 49 26.18 -47.95 -23.86
CA SER A 49 26.02 -49.16 -23.01
C SER A 49 27.32 -49.86 -22.52
N SER A 50 27.37 -50.60 -21.40
CA SER A 50 26.55 -50.71 -20.17
C SER A 50 27.26 -51.68 -19.18
N LEU A 51 26.71 -51.92 -17.96
CA LEU A 51 27.03 -53.04 -17.04
C LEU A 51 28.40 -52.93 -16.28
N ARG A 52 28.64 -53.51 -15.08
CA ARG A 52 27.80 -53.95 -13.93
C ARG A 52 28.67 -54.25 -12.68
N ARG A 53 28.11 -53.94 -11.50
CA ARG A 53 28.13 -54.70 -10.20
C ARG A 53 29.43 -55.05 -9.41
N SER A 54 29.18 -55.14 -8.09
CA SER A 54 29.87 -55.87 -7.00
C SER A 54 31.15 -55.26 -6.40
N GLY A 55 31.38 -55.30 -5.07
CA GLY A 55 30.47 -55.66 -3.96
C GLY A 55 31.18 -55.89 -2.59
N TRP A 56 30.41 -55.76 -1.49
CA TRP A 56 30.64 -56.29 -0.11
C TRP A 56 31.71 -55.63 0.80
N GLY A 57 31.42 -55.54 2.12
CA GLY A 57 32.48 -55.66 3.16
C GLY A 57 32.53 -54.73 4.40
N SER A 58 31.60 -54.87 5.37
CA SER A 58 31.84 -54.74 6.85
C SER A 58 32.32 -53.42 7.53
N VAL A 59 32.21 -53.41 8.87
CA VAL A 59 32.12 -52.32 9.89
C VAL A 59 33.03 -52.74 11.11
N PRO A 60 33.42 -51.97 12.18
CA PRO A 60 33.16 -50.57 12.62
C PRO A 60 34.38 -49.70 13.11
N SER A 61 34.06 -48.45 13.52
CA SER A 61 34.60 -47.70 14.69
C SER A 61 35.66 -46.59 14.48
N GLY A 62 35.57 -45.53 15.33
CA GLY A 62 36.58 -44.47 15.49
C GLY A 62 36.18 -43.07 14.98
N ARG A 63 35.68 -42.19 15.86
CA ARG A 63 35.35 -40.78 15.51
C ARG A 63 36.58 -39.86 15.54
N LYS A 64 36.78 -39.01 14.53
CA LYS A 64 37.14 -37.57 14.70
C LYS A 64 36.96 -36.73 13.42
N ALA A 65 36.17 -35.66 13.57
CA ALA A 65 36.10 -34.38 12.85
C ALA A 65 36.41 -34.23 11.33
N VAL A 66 35.35 -33.84 10.61
CA VAL A 66 35.28 -32.73 9.61
C VAL A 66 36.26 -32.72 8.42
N VAL A 67 35.76 -33.17 7.26
CA VAL A 67 35.89 -32.47 5.96
C VAL A 67 34.54 -32.61 5.23
N CYS A 68 34.08 -31.54 4.57
CA CYS A 68 32.84 -31.55 3.77
C CYS A 68 33.05 -32.23 2.41
N SER A 69 32.15 -33.14 2.02
CA SER A 69 32.00 -33.58 0.63
C SER A 69 30.52 -33.76 0.31
N SER A 70 30.03 -33.00 -0.67
CA SER A 70 28.65 -33.03 -1.14
C SER A 70 28.34 -34.32 -1.91
N SER A 71 27.29 -35.03 -1.52
CA SER A 71 26.69 -36.10 -2.31
C SER A 71 25.17 -35.92 -2.37
N SER A 72 24.66 -35.55 -3.54
CA SER A 72 23.24 -35.38 -3.80
C SER A 72 22.50 -36.71 -3.86
N SER A 73 21.70 -37.01 -2.85
CA SER A 73 20.68 -38.07 -2.91
C SER A 73 19.41 -37.54 -3.60
N PRO A 74 18.66 -38.37 -4.35
CA PRO A 74 17.38 -37.96 -4.92
C PRO A 74 16.36 -37.70 -3.82
N LEU A 75 15.59 -36.59 -3.91
CA LEU A 75 14.56 -36.27 -2.93
C LEU A 75 13.51 -37.39 -2.86
N SER A 76 13.38 -38.01 -1.67
CA SER A 76 12.19 -38.77 -1.32
C SER A 76 11.01 -37.81 -1.11
N SER A 77 9.82 -38.18 -1.58
CA SER A 77 8.59 -37.43 -1.29
C SER A 77 8.37 -37.30 0.23
N PRO A 78 7.83 -36.16 0.72
CA PRO A 78 7.52 -36.01 2.15
C PRO A 78 6.51 -37.07 2.61
N PRO A 79 6.60 -37.54 3.87
CA PRO A 79 5.67 -38.52 4.42
C PRO A 79 4.25 -37.95 4.49
N LEU A 80 3.25 -38.84 4.39
CA LEU A 80 1.84 -38.51 4.61
C LEU A 80 1.57 -38.40 6.13
N PRO A 81 0.58 -37.58 6.55
CA PRO A 81 0.14 -37.57 7.94
C PRO A 81 -0.50 -38.92 8.32
N ALA A 82 -0.40 -39.31 9.59
CA ALA A 82 -0.98 -40.54 10.10
C ALA A 82 -2.51 -40.43 10.31
N ALA A 83 -2.97 -39.22 10.66
CA ALA A 83 -4.38 -38.87 10.75
C ALA A 83 -4.65 -37.43 10.29
N LEU A 84 -5.87 -37.23 9.78
CA LEU A 84 -6.43 -35.93 9.41
C LEU A 84 -7.67 -35.68 10.28
N LEU A 85 -7.66 -34.62 11.08
CA LEU A 85 -8.70 -34.33 12.08
C LEU A 85 -9.41 -33.02 11.69
N PHE A 86 -10.70 -33.08 11.36
CA PHE A 86 -11.49 -31.89 11.01
C PHE A 86 -12.25 -31.35 12.22
N ASP A 87 -12.39 -30.04 12.40
CA ASP A 87 -13.59 -29.52 13.09
C ASP A 87 -14.83 -29.74 12.22
N CYS A 88 -16.04 -29.54 12.76
CA CYS A 88 -17.30 -29.66 12.06
C CYS A 88 -17.82 -28.30 11.57
N ASP A 89 -17.88 -27.33 12.48
CA ASP A 89 -18.48 -26.01 12.28
C ASP A 89 -17.49 -25.12 11.53
N GLY A 90 -17.94 -24.48 10.46
CA GLY A 90 -17.08 -23.66 9.59
C GLY A 90 -16.01 -24.45 8.82
N VAL A 91 -15.81 -25.74 9.06
CA VAL A 91 -14.85 -26.61 8.33
C VAL A 91 -15.55 -27.61 7.40
N LEU A 92 -16.44 -28.46 7.91
CA LEU A 92 -17.23 -29.37 7.06
C LEU A 92 -18.40 -28.61 6.41
N VAL A 93 -19.01 -27.70 7.16
CA VAL A 93 -20.21 -26.93 6.81
C VAL A 93 -20.22 -25.58 7.53
N ASP A 94 -20.64 -24.51 6.86
CA ASP A 94 -20.85 -23.19 7.49
C ASP A 94 -22.15 -23.20 8.36
N THR A 95 -22.15 -23.90 9.49
CA THR A 95 -23.35 -24.15 10.31
C THR A 95 -24.03 -22.88 10.81
N GLU A 96 -23.30 -21.82 11.16
CA GLU A 96 -23.90 -20.55 11.56
C GLU A 96 -24.51 -19.80 10.36
N LYS A 97 -23.75 -19.64 9.27
CA LYS A 97 -24.12 -18.82 8.11
C LYS A 97 -25.21 -19.46 7.25
N ASP A 98 -25.10 -20.75 6.96
CA ASP A 98 -25.98 -21.46 6.03
C ASP A 98 -26.91 -22.47 6.72
N GLY A 99 -26.71 -22.71 8.02
CA GLY A 99 -27.61 -23.51 8.85
C GLY A 99 -28.48 -22.64 9.77
N HIS A 100 -27.94 -22.29 10.93
CA HIS A 100 -28.65 -21.63 12.02
C HIS A 100 -29.33 -20.33 11.62
N ARG A 101 -28.67 -19.45 10.87
CA ARG A 101 -29.27 -18.21 10.34
C ARG A 101 -30.48 -18.49 9.43
N ILE A 102 -30.39 -19.50 8.56
CA ILE A 102 -31.50 -19.89 7.67
C ILE A 102 -32.65 -20.42 8.51
N SER A 103 -32.39 -21.31 9.47
CA SER A 103 -33.44 -21.84 10.36
C SER A 103 -34.09 -20.78 11.26
N PHE A 104 -33.37 -19.72 11.65
CA PHE A 104 -33.98 -18.55 12.30
C PHE A 104 -34.93 -17.82 11.35
N ASN A 105 -34.49 -17.51 10.13
CA ASN A 105 -35.32 -16.81 9.14
C ASN A 105 -36.56 -17.61 8.72
N GLU A 106 -36.43 -18.92 8.51
CA GLU A 106 -37.57 -19.81 8.25
C GLU A 106 -38.55 -19.80 9.43
N THR A 107 -38.06 -19.84 10.68
CA THR A 107 -38.92 -19.74 11.87
C THR A 107 -39.65 -18.39 11.92
N PHE A 108 -38.99 -17.28 11.56
CA PHE A 108 -39.62 -15.96 11.52
C PHE A 108 -40.65 -15.82 10.39
N ALA A 109 -40.41 -16.49 9.25
CA ALA A 109 -41.34 -16.57 8.13
C ALA A 109 -42.57 -17.43 8.45
N GLU A 110 -42.39 -18.64 9.01
CA GLU A 110 -43.49 -19.52 9.49
C GLU A 110 -44.38 -18.83 10.53
N ARG A 111 -43.82 -17.88 11.29
CA ARG A 111 -44.53 -17.11 12.33
C ARG A 111 -44.99 -15.73 11.84
N GLU A 112 -44.77 -15.41 10.57
CA GLU A 112 -45.14 -14.16 9.92
C GLU A 112 -44.70 -12.91 10.71
N LEU A 113 -43.45 -12.91 11.20
CA LEU A 113 -42.91 -11.84 12.05
C LEU A 113 -42.41 -10.63 11.27
N GLY A 114 -42.30 -10.73 9.93
CA GLY A 114 -41.79 -9.64 9.08
C GLY A 114 -40.30 -9.33 9.29
N VAL A 115 -39.54 -10.28 9.83
CA VAL A 115 -38.12 -10.12 10.18
C VAL A 115 -37.30 -11.21 9.50
N SER A 116 -36.14 -10.83 8.98
CA SER A 116 -35.12 -11.72 8.44
C SER A 116 -33.74 -11.16 8.76
N TRP A 117 -32.81 -12.03 9.16
CA TRP A 117 -31.42 -11.70 9.38
C TRP A 117 -30.58 -12.11 8.17
N ASP A 118 -30.02 -11.12 7.48
CA ASP A 118 -28.98 -11.33 6.47
C ASP A 118 -27.67 -11.83 7.12
N VAL A 119 -26.68 -12.15 6.29
CA VAL A 119 -25.39 -12.69 6.74
C VAL A 119 -24.66 -11.73 7.69
N GLN A 120 -24.70 -10.41 7.41
CA GLN A 120 -23.96 -9.39 8.15
C GLN A 120 -24.62 -9.09 9.50
N LEU A 121 -25.93 -8.87 9.51
CA LEU A 121 -26.72 -8.68 10.73
C LEU A 121 -26.61 -9.90 11.65
N TYR A 122 -26.59 -11.11 11.09
CA TYR A 122 -26.39 -12.32 11.90
C TYR A 122 -24.99 -12.37 12.53
N GLY A 123 -23.94 -11.94 11.80
CA GLY A 123 -22.58 -11.84 12.32
C GLY A 123 -22.46 -10.92 13.54
N GLU A 124 -23.11 -9.75 13.49
CA GLU A 124 -23.19 -8.86 14.66
C GLU A 124 -23.96 -9.49 15.83
N LEU A 125 -25.01 -10.25 15.53
CA LEU A 125 -25.82 -10.97 16.52
C LEU A 125 -25.12 -12.20 17.12
N LEU A 126 -24.07 -12.75 16.49
CA LEU A 126 -23.25 -13.84 17.06
C LEU A 126 -22.50 -13.41 18.31
N LYS A 127 -22.18 -12.12 18.45
CA LYS A 127 -21.57 -11.52 19.67
C LYS A 127 -22.46 -11.69 20.91
N ILE A 128 -23.74 -12.01 20.72
CA ILE A 128 -24.69 -12.35 21.78
C ILE A 128 -24.74 -13.87 21.91
N GLY A 129 -24.21 -14.37 23.03
CA GLY A 129 -24.23 -15.78 23.38
C GLY A 129 -25.65 -16.29 23.64
N GLY A 130 -26.02 -17.38 22.98
CA GLY A 130 -27.33 -18.02 23.13
C GLY A 130 -28.38 -17.53 22.12
N GLY A 131 -29.06 -18.47 21.46
CA GLY A 131 -30.00 -18.16 20.39
C GLY A 131 -31.31 -17.48 20.85
N LYS A 132 -31.73 -17.70 22.10
CA LYS A 132 -32.93 -17.04 22.67
C LYS A 132 -32.60 -15.60 23.03
N GLU A 133 -31.45 -15.44 23.68
CA GLU A 133 -30.86 -14.21 24.17
C GLU A 133 -30.59 -13.26 22.99
N ARG A 134 -30.09 -13.80 21.87
CA ARG A 134 -29.96 -13.13 20.56
C ARG A 134 -31.28 -12.58 20.03
N MET A 135 -32.34 -13.40 19.96
CA MET A 135 -33.68 -12.96 19.52
C MET A 135 -34.26 -11.89 20.45
N THR A 136 -34.18 -12.10 21.77
CA THR A 136 -34.68 -11.15 22.78
C THR A 136 -33.97 -9.79 22.66
N SER A 137 -32.64 -9.79 22.56
CA SER A 137 -31.86 -8.56 22.42
C SER A 137 -32.16 -7.83 21.11
N TYR A 138 -32.29 -8.57 20.01
CA TYR A 138 -32.68 -8.00 18.71
C TYR A 138 -34.05 -7.30 18.80
N PHE A 139 -35.11 -7.99 19.23
CA PHE A 139 -36.46 -7.40 19.32
C PHE A 139 -36.58 -6.29 20.37
N ASN A 140 -35.79 -6.34 21.45
CA ASN A 140 -35.69 -5.22 22.40
C ASN A 140 -35.06 -3.96 21.76
N LYS A 141 -34.11 -4.12 20.84
CA LYS A 141 -33.42 -3.01 20.15
C LYS A 141 -34.19 -2.47 18.95
N THR A 142 -34.80 -3.34 18.13
CA THR A 142 -35.49 -2.96 16.89
C THR A 142 -36.99 -2.75 17.04
N GLY A 143 -37.54 -3.04 18.22
CA GLY A 143 -38.98 -3.17 18.42
C GLY A 143 -39.47 -4.61 18.23
N TRP A 144 -40.48 -4.98 19.02
CA TRP A 144 -41.08 -6.32 18.98
C TRP A 144 -42.07 -6.44 17.82
N PRO A 145 -42.12 -7.58 17.10
CA PRO A 145 -43.09 -7.81 16.03
C PRO A 145 -44.54 -7.66 16.51
N VAL A 146 -45.44 -7.17 15.65
CA VAL A 146 -46.86 -6.94 15.98
C VAL A 146 -47.58 -8.23 16.45
N LYS A 147 -47.13 -9.40 15.98
CA LYS A 147 -47.65 -10.72 16.39
C LYS A 147 -47.01 -11.29 17.67
N ALA A 148 -46.02 -10.62 18.26
CA ALA A 148 -45.41 -11.07 19.51
C ALA A 148 -46.27 -10.68 20.73
N PRO A 149 -46.19 -11.43 21.84
CA PRO A 149 -46.93 -11.09 23.06
C PRO A 149 -46.54 -9.75 23.68
N LYS A 150 -47.40 -9.23 24.57
CA LYS A 150 -47.24 -7.90 25.18
C LYS A 150 -46.55 -7.93 26.54
N THR A 151 -46.74 -8.99 27.33
CA THR A 151 -46.10 -9.13 28.66
C THR A 151 -44.70 -9.72 28.53
N GLU A 152 -43.86 -9.56 29.56
CA GLU A 152 -42.48 -10.05 29.52
C GLU A 152 -42.40 -11.57 29.69
N GLU A 153 -43.33 -12.13 30.47
CA GLU A 153 -43.48 -13.56 30.75
C GLU A 153 -43.88 -14.32 29.48
N GLU A 154 -44.94 -13.86 28.79
CA GLU A 154 -45.37 -14.46 27.51
C GLU A 154 -44.28 -14.31 26.44
N ARG A 155 -43.51 -13.23 26.45
CA ARG A 155 -42.37 -13.05 25.53
C ARG A 155 -41.25 -14.06 25.77
N LYS A 156 -40.96 -14.43 27.02
CA LYS A 156 -39.96 -15.47 27.35
C LYS A 156 -40.40 -16.83 26.82
N GLU A 157 -41.66 -17.21 27.01
CA GLU A 157 -42.23 -18.45 26.46
C GLU A 157 -42.26 -18.45 24.92
N PHE A 158 -42.65 -17.32 24.32
CA PHE A 158 -42.68 -17.14 22.88
C PHE A 158 -41.29 -17.33 22.25
N ILE A 159 -40.27 -16.66 22.80
CA ILE A 159 -38.86 -16.80 22.39
C ILE A 159 -38.37 -18.25 22.53
N ALA A 160 -38.74 -18.95 23.61
CA ALA A 160 -38.42 -20.36 23.77
C ALA A 160 -39.09 -21.23 22.68
N SER A 161 -40.34 -20.92 22.31
CA SER A 161 -41.06 -21.62 21.23
C SER A 161 -40.42 -21.40 19.84
N LEU A 162 -39.93 -20.18 19.56
CA LEU A 162 -39.18 -19.88 18.34
C LEU A 162 -37.86 -20.66 18.32
N HIS A 163 -37.11 -20.67 19.42
CA HIS A 163 -35.83 -21.37 19.49
C HIS A 163 -36.00 -22.88 19.33
N LYS A 164 -37.06 -23.47 19.91
CA LYS A 164 -37.40 -24.88 19.71
C LYS A 164 -37.66 -25.17 18.23
N ARG A 165 -38.52 -24.36 17.57
CA ARG A 165 -38.86 -24.55 16.16
C ARG A 165 -37.63 -24.38 15.23
N LYS A 166 -36.79 -23.39 15.49
CA LYS A 166 -35.50 -23.20 14.81
C LYS A 166 -34.59 -24.43 14.92
N THR A 167 -34.62 -25.12 16.06
CA THR A 167 -33.82 -26.33 16.29
C THR A 167 -34.34 -27.52 15.48
N GLU A 168 -35.67 -27.68 15.38
CA GLU A 168 -36.31 -28.68 14.52
C GLU A 168 -35.99 -28.45 13.04
N LEU A 169 -36.08 -27.19 12.57
CA LEU A 169 -35.77 -26.82 11.19
C LEU A 169 -34.29 -27.04 10.84
N PHE A 170 -33.37 -26.72 11.77
CA PHE A 170 -31.94 -26.95 11.57
C PHE A 170 -31.61 -28.44 11.37
N MET A 171 -32.19 -29.33 12.18
CA MET A 171 -32.03 -30.78 11.98
C MET A 171 -32.62 -31.23 10.63
N ALA A 172 -33.80 -30.71 10.27
CA ALA A 172 -34.44 -31.02 8.99
C ALA A 172 -33.64 -30.55 7.76
N LEU A 173 -32.87 -29.45 7.86
CA LEU A 173 -31.95 -29.02 6.78
C LEU A 173 -30.81 -30.03 6.57
N ILE A 174 -30.27 -30.60 7.65
CA ILE A 174 -29.20 -31.61 7.59
C ILE A 174 -29.75 -32.92 7.00
N GLU A 175 -30.87 -33.42 7.53
CA GLU A 175 -31.51 -34.67 7.08
C GLU A 175 -31.92 -34.62 5.60
N LYS A 176 -32.40 -33.45 5.12
CA LYS A 176 -32.78 -33.22 3.71
C LYS A 176 -31.59 -32.90 2.79
N LYS A 177 -30.36 -32.84 3.32
CA LYS A 177 -29.13 -32.45 2.61
C LYS A 177 -29.19 -31.06 1.95
N LEU A 178 -29.87 -30.11 2.61
CA LEU A 178 -30.00 -28.72 2.14
C LEU A 178 -28.89 -27.80 2.67
N LEU A 179 -28.10 -28.26 3.65
CA LEU A 179 -26.90 -27.58 4.12
C LEU A 179 -25.69 -27.99 3.24
N PRO A 180 -25.05 -27.08 2.50
CA PRO A 180 -23.94 -27.42 1.60
C PRO A 180 -22.66 -27.72 2.37
N LEU A 181 -21.97 -28.80 1.99
CA LEU A 181 -20.60 -29.08 2.42
C LEU A 181 -19.65 -28.01 1.87
N ARG A 182 -18.58 -27.69 2.61
CA ARG A 182 -17.56 -26.75 2.12
C ARG A 182 -16.77 -27.36 0.94
N PRO A 183 -16.46 -26.58 -0.12
CA PRO A 183 -15.76 -27.10 -1.30
C PRO A 183 -14.43 -27.79 -0.95
N GLY A 184 -14.20 -28.96 -1.54
CA GLY A 184 -13.01 -29.78 -1.35
C GLY A 184 -13.03 -30.77 -0.18
N VAL A 185 -14.00 -30.67 0.75
CA VAL A 185 -14.07 -31.53 1.95
C VAL A 185 -14.23 -33.01 1.57
N GLU A 186 -15.23 -33.35 0.76
CA GLU A 186 -15.49 -34.74 0.34
C GLU A 186 -14.28 -35.34 -0.37
N ARG A 187 -13.74 -34.61 -1.35
CA ARG A 187 -12.55 -35.00 -2.12
C ARG A 187 -11.35 -35.28 -1.22
N LEU A 188 -11.10 -34.41 -0.24
CA LEU A 188 -9.97 -34.59 0.67
C LEU A 188 -10.15 -35.81 1.57
N ILE A 189 -11.35 -36.03 2.10
CA ILE A 189 -11.67 -37.22 2.91
C ILE A 189 -11.45 -38.49 2.06
N ASP A 190 -11.94 -38.51 0.82
CA ASP A 190 -11.74 -39.64 -0.11
C ASP A 190 -10.25 -39.86 -0.44
N GLU A 191 -9.49 -38.79 -0.71
CA GLU A 191 -8.04 -38.85 -0.94
C GLU A 191 -7.24 -39.33 0.28
N ALA A 192 -7.72 -39.04 1.50
CA ALA A 192 -7.09 -39.47 2.75
C ALA A 192 -7.36 -40.96 3.00
N LEU A 193 -8.63 -41.37 2.95
CA LEU A 193 -9.06 -42.75 3.15
C LEU A 193 -8.45 -43.69 2.09
N ALA A 194 -8.38 -43.27 0.82
CA ALA A 194 -7.74 -44.04 -0.25
C ALA A 194 -6.22 -44.23 -0.06
N LYS A 195 -5.58 -43.45 0.82
CA LYS A 195 -4.16 -43.56 1.18
C LYS A 195 -3.94 -44.24 2.54
N GLY A 196 -5.00 -44.70 3.21
CA GLY A 196 -4.93 -45.31 4.54
C GLY A 196 -4.70 -44.31 5.68
N VAL A 197 -4.90 -43.01 5.44
CA VAL A 197 -4.86 -41.97 6.50
C VAL A 197 -6.16 -42.05 7.30
N LYS A 198 -6.05 -42.06 8.64
CA LYS A 198 -7.22 -42.09 9.54
C LYS A 198 -7.92 -40.74 9.56
N VAL A 199 -9.26 -40.70 9.65
CA VAL A 199 -10.03 -39.44 9.60
C VAL A 199 -10.86 -39.22 10.87
N ALA A 200 -10.47 -38.18 11.61
CA ALA A 200 -11.16 -37.55 12.75
C ALA A 200 -12.26 -36.54 12.36
N VAL A 201 -13.38 -36.45 13.11
CA VAL A 201 -14.13 -35.19 13.30
C VAL A 201 -14.16 -34.84 14.79
N CYS A 202 -13.74 -33.63 15.15
CA CYS A 202 -13.44 -33.19 16.51
C CYS A 202 -14.06 -31.80 16.79
N SER A 203 -15.29 -31.74 17.32
CA SER A 203 -16.04 -30.48 17.53
C SER A 203 -16.56 -30.34 18.96
N THR A 204 -16.78 -29.11 19.42
CA THR A 204 -17.39 -28.80 20.72
C THR A 204 -18.93 -28.77 20.70
N SER A 205 -19.53 -28.88 19.51
CA SER A 205 -20.96 -28.80 19.25
C SER A 205 -21.71 -30.10 19.56
N ASN A 206 -23.04 -30.07 19.51
CA ASN A 206 -23.89 -31.19 19.90
C ASN A 206 -23.61 -32.46 19.06
N GLU A 207 -23.32 -33.57 19.73
CA GLU A 207 -22.98 -34.85 19.11
C GLU A 207 -24.00 -35.32 18.06
N LYS A 208 -25.31 -35.15 18.30
CA LYS A 208 -26.35 -35.56 17.35
C LYS A 208 -26.33 -34.73 16.07
N ALA A 209 -25.99 -33.45 16.16
CA ALA A 209 -25.88 -32.58 14.99
C ALA A 209 -24.62 -32.93 14.17
N VAL A 210 -23.48 -33.16 14.83
CA VAL A 210 -22.23 -33.58 14.17
C VAL A 210 -22.39 -34.96 13.52
N ALA A 211 -22.99 -35.92 14.22
CA ALA A 211 -23.30 -37.24 13.67
C ALA A 211 -24.27 -37.17 12.48
N ALA A 212 -25.28 -36.30 12.53
CA ALA A 212 -26.17 -36.09 11.40
C ALA A 212 -25.44 -35.46 10.19
N ILE A 213 -24.56 -34.47 10.41
CA ILE A 213 -23.74 -33.87 9.35
C ILE A 213 -22.86 -34.92 8.68
N VAL A 214 -22.15 -35.74 9.45
CA VAL A 214 -21.29 -36.80 8.92
C VAL A 214 -22.11 -37.88 8.21
N SER A 215 -23.23 -38.34 8.79
CA SER A 215 -24.03 -39.43 8.20
C SER A 215 -24.84 -39.00 6.97
N PHE A 216 -25.48 -37.82 6.99
CA PHE A 216 -26.37 -37.38 5.91
C PHE A 216 -25.64 -36.60 4.84
N LEU A 217 -24.71 -35.70 5.19
CA LEU A 217 -24.04 -34.84 4.21
C LEU A 217 -22.84 -35.54 3.59
N LEU A 218 -21.88 -36.03 4.39
CA LEU A 218 -20.73 -36.80 3.87
C LEU A 218 -21.11 -38.22 3.40
N GLY A 219 -22.25 -38.75 3.87
CA GLY A 219 -22.82 -40.03 3.45
C GLY A 219 -22.30 -41.24 4.24
N PRO A 220 -23.07 -42.35 4.25
CA PRO A 220 -22.82 -43.51 5.11
C PRO A 220 -21.45 -44.15 4.86
N ASP A 221 -21.06 -44.32 3.59
CA ASP A 221 -19.79 -44.95 3.20
C ASP A 221 -18.54 -44.23 3.75
N ARG A 222 -18.66 -42.93 4.07
CA ARG A 222 -17.61 -42.14 4.71
C ARG A 222 -17.80 -42.12 6.23
N ALA A 223 -19.03 -41.98 6.70
CA ALA A 223 -19.38 -42.01 8.12
C ALA A 223 -18.85 -43.26 8.83
N ASP A 224 -18.99 -44.45 8.23
CA ASP A 224 -18.47 -45.72 8.77
C ASP A 224 -16.94 -45.76 8.95
N LYS A 225 -16.22 -44.80 8.36
CA LYS A 225 -14.74 -44.69 8.36
C LYS A 225 -14.23 -43.45 9.10
N ILE A 226 -15.14 -42.61 9.64
CA ILE A 226 -14.83 -41.37 10.35
C ILE A 226 -15.20 -41.54 11.82
N THR A 227 -14.23 -41.37 12.72
CA THR A 227 -14.53 -41.36 14.16
C THR A 227 -15.00 -39.97 14.58
N ILE A 228 -16.05 -39.88 15.40
CA ILE A 228 -16.62 -38.60 15.83
C ILE A 228 -16.33 -38.38 17.32
N PHE A 229 -15.72 -37.24 17.63
CA PHE A 229 -15.53 -36.71 18.98
C PHE A 229 -16.29 -35.39 19.04
N ALA A 230 -17.41 -35.38 19.76
CA ALA A 230 -18.32 -34.23 19.80
C ALA A 230 -18.96 -33.99 21.17
N GLY A 231 -19.42 -32.78 21.44
CA GLY A 231 -20.15 -32.43 22.65
C GLY A 231 -19.28 -32.37 23.90
N ASP A 232 -19.58 -33.23 24.87
CA ASP A 232 -18.98 -33.24 26.22
C ASP A 232 -18.08 -34.47 26.46
N VAL A 233 -17.57 -35.09 25.39
CA VAL A 233 -16.64 -36.24 25.45
C VAL A 233 -15.28 -35.94 26.12
N VAL A 234 -14.99 -34.65 26.37
CA VAL A 234 -13.80 -34.19 27.11
C VAL A 234 -14.19 -33.20 28.22
N PRO A 235 -13.51 -33.22 29.37
CA PRO A 235 -13.87 -32.40 30.53
C PRO A 235 -13.57 -30.90 30.35
N ARG A 236 -12.74 -30.54 29.36
CA ARG A 236 -12.42 -29.16 28.97
C ARG A 236 -12.49 -29.05 27.46
N LYS A 237 -13.17 -28.00 26.99
CA LYS A 237 -13.39 -27.72 25.57
C LYS A 237 -12.30 -26.82 25.00
N LYS A 238 -12.22 -26.70 23.66
CA LYS A 238 -11.33 -25.77 22.96
C LYS A 238 -11.45 -24.36 23.61
N PRO A 239 -10.34 -23.65 23.89
CA PRO A 239 -8.98 -23.85 23.38
C PRO A 239 -8.14 -24.92 24.12
N ASP A 240 -8.71 -25.70 25.04
CA ASP A 240 -8.00 -26.84 25.64
C ASP A 240 -7.73 -27.95 24.60
N PRO A 241 -6.52 -28.54 24.56
CA PRO A 241 -6.15 -29.54 23.56
C PRO A 241 -6.83 -30.90 23.73
N ALA A 242 -7.57 -31.13 24.83
CA ALA A 242 -8.09 -32.45 25.22
C ALA A 242 -8.83 -33.20 24.10
N ILE A 243 -9.64 -32.52 23.28
CA ILE A 243 -10.42 -33.17 22.21
C ILE A 243 -9.53 -33.74 21.09
N TYR A 244 -8.43 -33.05 20.76
CA TYR A 244 -7.46 -33.52 19.77
C TYR A 244 -6.55 -34.61 20.31
N LEU A 245 -6.13 -34.48 21.58
CA LEU A 245 -5.34 -35.51 22.25
C LEU A 245 -6.14 -36.82 22.38
N LEU A 246 -7.42 -36.76 22.76
CA LEU A 246 -8.32 -37.91 22.80
C LEU A 246 -8.47 -38.57 21.41
N ALA A 247 -8.59 -37.77 20.35
CA ALA A 247 -8.68 -38.28 18.99
C ALA A 247 -7.38 -38.99 18.55
N ALA A 248 -6.21 -38.42 18.83
CA ALA A 248 -4.93 -39.05 18.52
C ALA A 248 -4.68 -40.34 19.32
N GLU A 249 -5.01 -40.35 20.62
CA GLU A 249 -4.94 -41.52 21.48
C GLU A 249 -5.87 -42.64 20.98
N THR A 250 -7.14 -42.33 20.74
CA THR A 250 -8.14 -43.30 20.26
C THR A 250 -7.79 -43.86 18.87
N LEU A 251 -7.23 -43.03 17.99
CA LEU A 251 -6.74 -43.46 16.69
C LEU A 251 -5.37 -44.18 16.77
N GLY A 252 -4.68 -44.16 17.90
CA GLY A 252 -3.35 -44.77 18.07
C GLY A 252 -2.31 -44.14 17.13
N VAL A 253 -2.21 -42.82 17.12
CA VAL A 253 -1.26 -42.03 16.30
C VAL A 253 -0.54 -40.98 17.17
N ASP A 254 0.69 -40.62 16.78
CA ASP A 254 1.43 -39.57 17.49
C ASP A 254 0.89 -38.18 17.11
N PRO A 255 0.64 -37.26 18.07
CA PRO A 255 0.12 -35.93 17.76
C PRO A 255 0.94 -35.12 16.74
N SER A 256 2.26 -35.26 16.73
CA SER A 256 3.12 -34.57 15.74
C SER A 256 2.95 -35.09 14.31
N SER A 257 2.34 -36.28 14.15
CA SER A 257 1.98 -36.89 12.86
C SER A 257 0.54 -36.60 12.42
N CYS A 258 -0.22 -35.84 13.21
CA CYS A 258 -1.58 -35.41 12.89
C CYS A 258 -1.60 -34.06 12.19
N VAL A 259 -2.52 -33.91 11.22
CA VAL A 259 -2.93 -32.62 10.67
C VAL A 259 -4.35 -32.32 11.11
N VAL A 260 -4.56 -31.16 11.72
CA VAL A 260 -5.87 -30.61 12.07
C VAL A 260 -6.31 -29.64 10.98
N VAL A 261 -7.57 -29.71 10.56
CA VAL A 261 -8.23 -28.70 9.73
C VAL A 261 -9.27 -27.98 10.60
N GLU A 262 -9.10 -26.67 10.74
CA GLU A 262 -9.85 -25.79 11.65
C GLU A 262 -10.32 -24.52 10.93
N ASP A 263 -11.25 -23.77 11.53
CA ASP A 263 -11.68 -22.47 11.01
C ASP A 263 -11.47 -21.32 12.00
N SER A 264 -11.22 -21.62 13.29
CA SER A 264 -11.25 -20.63 14.38
C SER A 264 -9.91 -20.53 15.13
N ALA A 265 -9.61 -19.37 15.70
CA ALA A 265 -8.42 -19.15 16.51
C ALA A 265 -8.47 -19.94 17.84
N ILE A 266 -9.68 -20.19 18.36
CA ILE A 266 -9.92 -21.07 19.51
C ILE A 266 -9.51 -22.51 19.16
N GLY A 267 -9.91 -22.98 17.98
CA GLY A 267 -9.54 -24.28 17.44
C GLY A 267 -8.06 -24.41 17.12
N LEU A 268 -7.47 -23.39 16.48
CA LEU A 268 -6.04 -23.26 16.24
C LEU A 268 -5.24 -23.40 17.54
N SER A 269 -5.63 -22.66 18.58
CA SER A 269 -4.97 -22.72 19.89
C SER A 269 -5.02 -24.13 20.48
N ALA A 270 -6.15 -24.84 20.39
CA ALA A 270 -6.26 -26.22 20.85
C ALA A 270 -5.37 -27.18 20.05
N ALA A 271 -5.31 -27.04 18.72
CA ALA A 271 -4.49 -27.88 17.85
C ALA A 271 -2.98 -27.68 18.09
N LYS A 272 -2.52 -26.43 18.23
CA LYS A 272 -1.12 -26.13 18.54
C LYS A 272 -0.75 -26.53 19.97
N ALA A 273 -1.66 -26.37 20.93
CA ALA A 273 -1.47 -26.87 22.31
C ALA A 273 -1.42 -28.41 22.39
N ALA A 274 -2.04 -29.12 21.44
CA ALA A 274 -1.94 -30.57 21.29
C ALA A 274 -0.63 -31.02 20.58
N GLY A 275 0.22 -30.08 20.16
CA GLY A 275 1.48 -30.38 19.44
C GLY A 275 1.27 -30.78 17.97
N MET A 276 0.11 -30.51 17.39
CA MET A 276 -0.25 -30.93 16.03
C MET A 276 0.07 -29.86 14.97
N THR A 277 0.14 -30.31 13.71
CA THR A 277 0.08 -29.39 12.56
C THR A 277 -1.37 -28.91 12.41
N CYS A 278 -1.60 -27.60 12.29
CA CYS A 278 -2.92 -27.02 12.13
C CYS A 278 -3.01 -26.17 10.86
N ILE A 279 -4.00 -26.50 10.04
CA ILE A 279 -4.34 -25.82 8.80
C ILE A 279 -5.68 -25.12 9.00
N ILE A 280 -5.75 -23.85 8.66
CA ILE A 280 -6.98 -23.07 8.75
C ILE A 280 -7.68 -22.98 7.39
N THR A 281 -8.98 -23.21 7.39
CA THR A 281 -9.90 -22.90 6.29
C THR A 281 -10.88 -21.83 6.75
N LYS A 282 -10.63 -20.55 6.41
CA LYS A 282 -11.45 -19.41 6.87
C LYS A 282 -12.94 -19.65 6.63
N SER A 283 -13.80 -19.50 7.63
CA SER A 283 -15.26 -19.60 7.47
C SER A 283 -15.91 -18.22 7.36
N GLY A 284 -17.23 -18.19 7.11
CA GLY A 284 -17.97 -16.94 6.89
C GLY A 284 -17.98 -15.95 8.05
N TYR A 285 -17.60 -16.36 9.27
CA TYR A 285 -17.57 -15.47 10.45
C TYR A 285 -16.22 -15.41 11.17
N THR A 286 -15.31 -16.38 10.93
CA THR A 286 -13.97 -16.40 11.54
C THR A 286 -12.87 -15.85 10.62
N ALA A 287 -13.20 -15.44 9.38
CA ALA A 287 -12.22 -15.04 8.37
C ALA A 287 -11.23 -13.93 8.81
N GLU A 288 -11.63 -13.09 9.77
CA GLU A 288 -10.85 -11.97 10.32
C GLU A 288 -10.18 -12.29 11.68
N GLU A 289 -10.26 -13.54 12.16
CA GLU A 289 -9.55 -13.97 13.37
C GLU A 289 -8.03 -14.11 13.14
N ASN A 290 -7.25 -14.00 14.22
CA ASN A 290 -5.79 -14.09 14.14
C ASN A 290 -5.32 -15.54 14.06
N PHE A 291 -4.89 -15.95 12.86
CA PHE A 291 -4.36 -17.28 12.57
C PHE A 291 -2.82 -17.35 12.52
N GLY A 292 -2.10 -16.37 13.08
CA GLY A 292 -0.64 -16.24 12.93
C GLY A 292 0.22 -17.40 13.48
N THR A 293 -0.37 -18.33 14.23
CA THR A 293 0.29 -19.57 14.70
C THR A 293 -0.12 -20.84 13.93
N ALA A 294 -0.90 -20.70 12.86
CA ALA A 294 -1.25 -21.81 11.95
C ALA A 294 -0.08 -22.16 11.03
N ASP A 295 0.01 -23.43 10.65
CA ASP A 295 1.06 -23.90 9.73
C ASP A 295 0.70 -23.61 8.26
N ALA A 296 -0.59 -23.43 7.97
CA ALA A 296 -1.11 -22.86 6.72
C ALA A 296 -2.51 -22.26 6.91
N VAL A 297 -2.89 -21.30 6.06
CA VAL A 297 -4.22 -20.68 6.03
C VAL A 297 -4.72 -20.64 4.58
N PHE A 298 -5.95 -21.09 4.35
CA PHE A 298 -6.63 -21.13 3.06
C PHE A 298 -8.04 -20.55 3.17
N ASP A 299 -8.58 -20.04 2.06
CA ASP A 299 -9.98 -19.59 2.01
C ASP A 299 -10.95 -20.79 2.04
N CYS A 300 -10.58 -21.89 1.38
CA CYS A 300 -11.27 -23.18 1.37
C CYS A 300 -10.31 -24.30 0.88
N ILE A 301 -10.73 -25.56 1.01
CA ILE A 301 -9.97 -26.74 0.54
C ILE A 301 -10.02 -26.81 -1.01
N GLY A 302 -11.18 -26.48 -1.58
CA GLY A 302 -11.42 -26.29 -3.01
C GLY A 302 -11.64 -27.57 -3.81
N ASP A 303 -12.44 -27.50 -4.86
CA ASP A 303 -12.66 -28.58 -5.82
C ASP A 303 -12.01 -28.27 -7.18
N PRO A 304 -11.57 -29.27 -7.97
CA PRO A 304 -10.95 -29.03 -9.27
C PRO A 304 -11.85 -28.20 -10.20
N PRO A 305 -11.34 -27.17 -10.91
CA PRO A 305 -9.92 -26.83 -11.09
C PRO A 305 -9.31 -25.97 -9.98
N GLU A 306 -10.08 -25.54 -8.99
CA GLU A 306 -9.67 -24.65 -7.90
C GLU A 306 -9.16 -25.40 -6.65
N ALA A 307 -8.81 -26.68 -6.79
CA ALA A 307 -8.30 -27.51 -5.69
C ALA A 307 -6.97 -26.95 -5.15
N ARG A 308 -7.04 -26.23 -4.02
CA ARG A 308 -5.87 -25.60 -3.38
C ARG A 308 -5.11 -26.56 -2.47
N PHE A 309 -5.74 -27.65 -2.07
CA PHE A 309 -5.18 -28.67 -1.20
C PHE A 309 -5.24 -30.07 -1.84
N THR A 310 -4.11 -30.78 -1.88
CA THR A 310 -4.06 -32.21 -2.26
C THR A 310 -3.18 -32.98 -1.30
N ASN A 311 -3.46 -34.26 -1.06
CA ASN A 311 -2.63 -35.12 -0.22
C ASN A 311 -1.31 -35.54 -0.91
N ARG A 312 -0.65 -34.64 -1.65
CA ARG A 312 0.69 -34.81 -2.22
C ARG A 312 1.51 -33.51 -2.08
N SER A 313 2.64 -33.62 -1.38
CA SER A 313 3.82 -32.73 -1.47
C SER A 313 3.78 -31.29 -0.93
N GLN A 314 2.86 -30.88 -0.06
CA GLN A 314 2.94 -29.58 0.64
C GLN A 314 2.87 -29.60 2.18
N ILE A 315 2.70 -30.76 2.81
CA ILE A 315 2.43 -30.86 4.27
C ILE A 315 3.70 -30.82 5.14
N CYS A 316 4.91 -30.94 4.57
CA CYS A 316 6.16 -30.87 5.33
C CYS A 316 7.30 -30.19 4.54
N GLN A 317 7.37 -28.85 4.53
CA GLN A 317 8.59 -28.01 4.57
C GLN A 317 8.20 -26.51 4.45
N PRO A 318 8.91 -25.58 5.14
CA PRO A 318 8.75 -24.14 4.93
C PRO A 318 9.59 -23.67 3.73
N CYS A 319 8.93 -23.29 2.63
CA CYS A 319 9.55 -22.68 1.44
C CYS A 319 8.64 -21.51 0.99
N TYR A 320 9.08 -20.26 0.82
CA TYR A 320 10.28 -19.73 0.14
C TYR A 320 10.45 -20.25 -1.29
N GLY A 321 9.74 -19.58 -2.22
CA GLY A 321 10.15 -19.32 -3.60
C GLY A 321 10.32 -20.49 -4.58
N LEU A 322 9.40 -20.62 -5.56
CA LEU A 322 9.72 -20.86 -6.98
C LEU A 322 8.44 -20.90 -7.85
N LEU A 323 8.32 -19.96 -8.78
CA LEU A 323 7.45 -20.09 -9.95
C LEU A 323 8.21 -19.65 -11.22
N SER A 324 8.66 -20.62 -12.01
CA SER A 324 8.86 -20.40 -13.44
C SER A 324 8.72 -21.69 -14.25
N LYS A 325 8.26 -21.52 -15.50
CA LYS A 325 8.27 -22.46 -16.64
C LYS A 325 7.10 -23.43 -16.86
N THR A 326 6.15 -22.90 -17.65
CA THR A 326 5.65 -23.43 -18.94
C THR A 326 4.95 -24.79 -19.01
N GLY A 327 3.69 -24.76 -19.47
CA GLY A 327 2.94 -25.92 -19.99
C GLY A 327 1.92 -25.49 -21.05
N LYS A 328 2.20 -25.86 -22.30
CA LYS A 328 1.47 -25.57 -23.55
C LYS A 328 0.00 -26.01 -23.55
N LYS A 329 -0.80 -25.32 -24.39
CA LYS A 329 -2.15 -25.74 -24.82
C LYS A 329 -2.10 -27.10 -25.55
N ASP A 330 -3.03 -27.98 -25.21
CA ASP A 330 -3.44 -29.09 -26.08
C ASP A 330 -4.82 -28.83 -26.70
N LYS A 331 -5.04 -29.33 -27.92
CA LYS A 331 -6.30 -29.18 -28.67
C LYS A 331 -7.17 -30.44 -28.49
N GLY A 332 -8.30 -30.31 -27.79
CA GLY A 332 -9.37 -31.32 -27.72
C GLY A 332 -10.60 -30.92 -28.55
N LYS A 333 -11.31 -31.90 -29.13
CA LYS A 333 -12.38 -31.67 -30.14
C LYS A 333 -13.77 -31.44 -29.54
N SER A 334 -14.63 -30.86 -30.39
CA SER A 334 -16.03 -30.46 -30.17
C SER A 334 -17.08 -31.56 -30.34
N THR A 335 -18.16 -31.45 -29.56
CA THR A 335 -19.59 -31.72 -29.92
C THR A 335 -20.46 -30.91 -28.93
N GLY A 336 -21.53 -30.18 -29.26
CA GLY A 336 -22.12 -29.78 -30.55
C GLY A 336 -23.66 -29.70 -30.48
N SER A 337 -24.27 -28.51 -30.61
CA SER A 337 -25.71 -28.37 -30.98
C SER A 337 -26.15 -26.94 -31.37
N ASN A 338 -26.73 -26.83 -32.57
CA ASN A 338 -27.86 -25.97 -32.98
C ASN A 338 -27.83 -24.42 -32.96
N ARG A 339 -27.67 -23.91 -34.19
CA ARG A 339 -28.31 -22.77 -34.90
C ARG A 339 -29.71 -22.32 -34.42
N PRO A 340 -30.21 -21.09 -34.76
CA PRO A 340 -30.19 -20.52 -36.12
C PRO A 340 -29.74 -19.05 -36.29
N SER A 341 -29.86 -18.58 -37.54
CA SER A 341 -29.06 -17.53 -38.18
C SER A 341 -29.90 -16.41 -38.81
N LEU A 342 -29.33 -15.21 -38.92
CA LEU A 342 -29.68 -14.20 -39.92
C LEU A 342 -28.39 -13.58 -40.49
N GLY A 343 -28.28 -13.48 -41.83
CA GLY A 343 -27.27 -12.65 -42.52
C GLY A 343 -27.78 -11.20 -42.69
N GLN A 344 -27.05 -10.23 -43.26
CA GLN A 344 -25.82 -10.24 -44.07
C GLN A 344 -24.95 -9.00 -43.68
N SER A 345 -23.82 -8.59 -44.28
CA SER A 345 -23.08 -9.00 -45.49
C SER A 345 -21.57 -8.60 -45.34
N ALA A 346 -20.76 -8.71 -46.39
CA ALA A 346 -19.41 -8.11 -46.49
C ALA A 346 -19.25 -7.34 -47.83
N PRO A 347 -18.16 -6.57 -48.05
CA PRO A 347 -17.05 -7.18 -48.81
C PRO A 347 -15.61 -6.85 -48.35
N SER A 348 -14.69 -7.66 -48.90
CA SER A 348 -13.21 -7.71 -48.92
C SER A 348 -12.43 -6.39 -49.16
N GLY A 349 -11.09 -6.31 -48.95
CA GLY A 349 -10.06 -7.38 -48.74
C GLY A 349 -8.73 -6.86 -48.15
N LEU A 350 -7.78 -7.74 -47.76
CA LEU A 350 -6.61 -8.24 -48.54
C LEU A 350 -5.60 -7.13 -48.93
N LEU A 351 -4.27 -7.17 -48.68
CA LEU A 351 -3.28 -8.12 -48.10
C LEU A 351 -2.22 -7.30 -47.30
N GLY A 352 -1.26 -7.81 -46.54
CA GLY A 352 -0.84 -9.16 -46.13
C GLY A 352 0.54 -9.08 -45.43
N GLU A 353 0.89 -10.03 -44.55
CA GLU A 353 2.25 -10.14 -43.98
C GLU A 353 3.27 -10.68 -45.01
N PRO A 354 4.57 -10.57 -44.73
CA PRO A 354 5.22 -11.78 -44.17
C PRO A 354 6.31 -11.55 -43.10
N GLY A 355 6.35 -12.48 -42.14
CA GLY A 355 7.57 -13.28 -41.96
C GLY A 355 8.57 -12.88 -40.86
N VAL A 356 8.36 -13.36 -39.65
CA VAL A 356 9.40 -13.43 -38.61
C VAL A 356 10.41 -14.54 -38.92
N ALA A 357 11.71 -14.23 -38.83
CA ALA A 357 12.78 -15.23 -38.77
C ALA A 357 13.62 -15.04 -37.51
N LEU A 358 13.47 -15.97 -36.56
CA LEU A 358 14.32 -16.12 -35.37
C LEU A 358 15.47 -17.08 -35.69
N LEU A 359 16.68 -16.81 -35.19
CA LEU A 359 17.44 -17.78 -34.37
C LEU A 359 18.66 -17.16 -33.67
N GLN A 360 19.22 -17.93 -32.74
CA GLN A 360 19.98 -17.49 -31.56
C GLN A 360 21.50 -17.74 -31.62
N TYR A 361 22.23 -16.90 -30.87
CA TYR A 361 23.42 -17.15 -30.03
C TYR A 361 24.53 -18.15 -30.46
N GLY A 362 25.78 -17.70 -30.28
CA GLY A 362 26.97 -18.56 -30.13
C GLY A 362 28.14 -17.80 -29.50
N VAL A 363 28.67 -18.29 -28.38
CA VAL A 363 29.76 -17.68 -27.58
C VAL A 363 30.90 -18.70 -27.47
N HIS A 364 32.19 -18.29 -27.55
CA HIS A 364 33.20 -18.53 -26.49
C HIS A 364 34.70 -18.35 -26.83
N TRP A 365 35.39 -17.78 -25.81
CA TRP A 365 36.76 -18.00 -25.30
C TRP A 365 37.99 -18.11 -26.23
N SER A 366 39.04 -17.36 -25.85
CA SER A 366 40.31 -17.97 -25.37
C SER A 366 41.20 -16.98 -24.58
N PHE A 367 42.19 -17.53 -23.86
CA PHE A 367 43.00 -16.91 -22.79
C PHE A 367 44.18 -16.05 -23.28
N GLY A 368 44.76 -15.21 -22.39
CA GLY A 368 46.02 -14.50 -22.67
C GLY A 368 46.66 -13.64 -21.56
N VAL A 369 47.08 -14.25 -20.43
CA VAL A 369 48.35 -14.02 -19.67
C VAL A 369 48.72 -12.58 -19.15
N CYS A 370 49.22 -12.52 -17.89
CA CYS A 370 49.76 -11.32 -17.22
C CYS A 370 51.14 -10.86 -17.76
N PRO A 371 51.66 -9.69 -17.32
CA PRO A 371 52.68 -9.77 -16.27
C PRO A 371 52.62 -8.66 -15.19
N MET A 372 53.33 -8.90 -14.08
CA MET A 372 53.77 -7.89 -13.11
C MET A 372 55.17 -7.39 -13.46
N ASP A 373 55.47 -6.14 -13.08
CA ASP A 373 56.74 -5.65 -12.48
C ASP A 373 56.65 -4.10 -12.41
N ALA A 374 57.41 -3.30 -11.65
CA ALA A 374 58.03 -3.39 -10.32
C ALA A 374 58.94 -2.14 -10.17
N THR A 375 58.99 -1.55 -8.95
CA THR A 375 60.12 -0.78 -8.36
C THR A 375 60.59 0.62 -8.86
N THR A 376 60.76 1.52 -7.86
CA THR A 376 61.84 2.54 -7.67
C THR A 376 61.95 3.77 -8.61
N SER A 377 62.49 4.95 -8.22
CA SER A 377 62.77 5.59 -6.89
C SER A 377 63.35 7.02 -7.07
N GLY A 378 63.23 7.89 -6.06
CA GLY A 378 64.08 9.08 -5.82
C GLY A 378 63.57 10.41 -6.42
N SER A 379 63.24 11.48 -5.67
CA SER A 379 63.98 12.27 -4.64
C SER A 379 65.07 13.17 -5.25
N SER A 380 64.92 14.50 -5.23
CA SER A 380 65.42 15.43 -4.18
C SER A 380 65.93 16.71 -4.89
N SER A 381 66.20 17.89 -4.33
CA SER A 381 65.96 18.55 -3.02
C SER A 381 66.47 20.00 -3.10
N SER A 382 65.92 20.93 -2.30
CA SER A 382 66.71 22.04 -1.73
C SER A 382 65.97 22.75 -0.59
N ILE A 383 66.47 22.61 0.63
CA ILE A 383 66.13 23.39 1.83
C ILE A 383 67.38 24.25 2.16
N PRO A 384 67.29 25.31 2.98
CA PRO A 384 67.89 25.15 4.31
C PRO A 384 67.16 25.84 5.48
N PHE A 385 67.29 25.22 6.65
CA PHE A 385 66.95 25.71 8.00
C PHE A 385 68.18 26.37 8.67
N HIS A 386 67.99 27.18 9.73
CA HIS A 386 68.25 26.74 11.13
C HIS A 386 68.34 27.86 12.19
N THR A 387 67.62 27.68 13.30
CA THR A 387 68.13 27.57 14.69
C THR A 387 66.97 27.04 15.56
N ILE A 388 66.90 25.77 16.00
CA ILE A 388 67.58 25.11 17.16
C ILE A 388 67.20 25.85 18.48
N VAL A 389 66.59 25.25 19.52
CA VAL A 389 66.98 24.01 20.27
C VAL A 389 65.77 23.13 20.70
N ASP A 390 66.04 21.82 20.79
CA ASP A 390 65.27 20.66 21.33
C ASP A 390 65.18 20.62 22.90
N PRO A 391 64.60 19.60 23.62
CA PRO A 391 64.16 18.26 23.18
C PRO A 391 62.79 17.71 23.67
N SER A 392 62.30 16.71 22.92
CA SER A 392 61.41 15.57 23.28
C SER A 392 60.58 15.61 24.58
N LEU A 393 59.25 15.52 24.46
CA LEU A 393 58.34 15.09 25.53
C LEU A 393 57.34 14.02 25.04
N SER A 394 57.05 13.07 25.94
CA SER A 394 56.23 11.87 25.73
C SER A 394 54.71 12.11 25.80
N LEU A 395 53.91 11.15 25.31
CA LEU A 395 52.45 11.18 25.34
C LEU A 395 51.85 11.53 26.72
N MET A 396 50.93 12.51 26.74
CA MET A 396 49.98 12.82 27.81
C MET A 396 48.65 13.33 27.20
N PRO A 397 47.50 13.21 27.91
CA PRO A 397 46.15 13.32 27.33
C PRO A 397 45.63 14.77 27.18
N PRO A 398 44.45 14.99 26.55
CA PRO A 398 43.92 16.32 26.27
C PRO A 398 43.60 17.15 27.52
N LEU A 399 43.90 18.45 27.45
CA LEU A 399 43.59 19.44 28.49
C LEU A 399 42.08 19.62 28.68
N GLN A 400 41.57 19.34 29.88
CA GLN A 400 40.27 19.84 30.32
C GLN A 400 40.37 21.34 30.65
N GLN A 401 39.67 22.19 29.91
CA GLN A 401 39.30 23.51 30.42
C GLN A 401 38.18 23.33 31.46
N THR A 402 38.53 23.43 32.74
CA THR A 402 37.56 23.46 33.82
C THR A 402 36.81 24.79 33.82
N PHE A 403 35.56 24.78 33.33
CA PHE A 403 34.62 25.87 33.61
C PHE A 403 34.45 26.01 35.13
N GLN A 404 34.86 27.15 35.70
CA GLN A 404 34.50 27.50 37.06
C GLN A 404 32.98 27.71 37.13
N ARG A 405 32.29 26.73 37.70
CA ARG A 405 30.85 26.76 37.95
C ARG A 405 30.56 27.86 38.97
N VAL A 406 30.13 29.05 38.50
CA VAL A 406 29.68 30.14 39.36
C VAL A 406 28.44 29.67 40.14
N GLN A 407 28.66 29.32 41.40
CA GLN A 407 27.64 28.77 42.29
C GLN A 407 26.73 29.90 42.78
N ARG A 408 25.66 30.20 42.03
CA ARG A 408 24.59 31.07 42.52
C ARG A 408 23.82 30.33 43.61
N HIS A 409 23.97 30.79 44.85
CA HIS A 409 23.19 30.31 45.99
C HIS A 409 21.72 30.73 45.84
N CYS A 410 20.83 29.74 45.72
CA CYS A 410 19.44 29.88 46.13
C CYS A 410 19.36 29.36 47.58
N PHE A 411 18.77 30.15 48.48
CA PHE A 411 18.90 29.98 49.94
C PHE A 411 18.16 28.76 50.51
N GLY A 412 18.64 28.29 51.67
CA GLY A 412 17.99 27.30 52.52
C GLY A 412 19.02 26.34 53.11
N ASP A 413 19.39 26.52 54.38
CA ASP A 413 20.39 25.68 55.04
C ASP A 413 19.88 24.24 55.21
N LEU A 414 20.48 23.29 54.48
CA LEU A 414 20.90 21.93 54.92
C LEU A 414 21.18 21.02 53.70
N THR A 415 22.40 20.45 53.65
CA THR A 415 22.91 19.41 52.72
C THR A 415 22.95 19.75 51.20
N PRO A 416 24.10 19.53 50.51
CA PRO A 416 24.14 19.59 49.05
C PRO A 416 23.71 18.25 48.43
N GLY A 417 22.86 18.27 47.40
CA GLY A 417 22.92 17.19 46.39
C GLY A 417 21.66 16.86 45.61
N GLU A 418 20.47 16.94 46.20
CA GLU A 418 19.22 16.56 45.52
C GLU A 418 18.34 17.78 45.26
N PHE A 419 18.11 18.08 43.99
CA PHE A 419 17.04 18.98 43.56
C PHE A 419 15.80 18.12 43.32
N PRO A 420 14.76 18.15 44.17
CA PRO A 420 13.59 17.32 43.94
C PRO A 420 12.89 17.83 42.69
N LEU A 421 12.85 17.03 41.61
CA LEU A 421 12.07 17.35 40.40
C LEU A 421 10.58 17.59 40.74
N ALA A 422 10.11 17.00 41.84
CA ALA A 422 8.80 17.23 42.43
C ALA A 422 8.58 18.63 43.05
N ALA A 423 9.63 19.39 43.37
CA ALA A 423 9.50 20.73 43.96
C ALA A 423 9.13 21.82 42.93
N SER A 424 9.35 21.58 41.64
CA SER A 424 8.95 22.51 40.58
C SER A 424 8.57 21.79 39.28
N PRO A 425 7.33 21.25 39.20
CA PRO A 425 6.83 20.58 37.99
C PRO A 425 6.85 21.46 36.73
N SER A 426 6.74 22.79 36.86
CA SER A 426 6.79 23.72 35.73
C SER A 426 8.17 23.80 35.07
N ILE A 427 9.27 23.67 35.82
CA ILE A 427 10.63 23.59 35.25
C ILE A 427 10.78 22.30 34.46
N VAL A 428 10.28 21.18 34.99
CA VAL A 428 10.32 19.89 34.29
C VAL A 428 9.49 19.95 33.01
N LEU A 429 8.27 20.50 33.06
CA LEU A 429 7.45 20.70 31.86
C LEU A 429 8.20 21.51 30.80
N HIS A 430 8.81 22.63 31.18
CA HIS A 430 9.58 23.46 30.25
C HIS A 430 10.75 22.69 29.61
N VAL A 431 11.47 21.86 30.37
CA VAL A 431 12.53 20.98 29.81
C VAL A 431 11.93 19.97 28.83
N LEU A 432 10.85 19.27 29.21
CA LEU A 432 10.21 18.28 28.33
C LEU A 432 9.70 18.89 27.02
N THR A 433 9.22 20.14 27.04
CA THR A 433 8.61 20.79 25.86
C THR A 433 9.54 21.72 25.09
N ALA A 434 10.79 21.90 25.56
CA ALA A 434 11.85 22.62 24.86
C ALA A 434 12.96 21.71 24.28
N CYS A 435 12.99 20.43 24.67
CA CYS A 435 13.99 19.46 24.20
C CYS A 435 13.58 18.66 22.93
N ASP A 436 12.53 19.10 22.21
CA ASP A 436 12.02 18.44 20.98
C ASP A 436 11.87 16.91 21.06
N LEU A 437 11.43 16.41 22.24
CA LEU A 437 11.28 14.98 22.51
C LEU A 437 10.21 14.33 21.62
N ASP A 438 10.49 13.14 21.09
CA ASP A 438 9.49 12.35 20.37
C ASP A 438 8.40 11.89 21.37
N PRO A 439 7.12 11.75 20.95
CA PRO A 439 6.08 11.13 21.76
C PRO A 439 6.44 9.78 22.39
N GLN A 440 7.31 9.01 21.72
CA GLN A 440 7.88 7.76 22.24
C GLN A 440 8.84 8.01 23.40
N ASP A 441 9.64 9.09 23.38
CA ASP A 441 10.51 9.46 24.50
C ASP A 441 9.69 9.87 25.73
N LEU A 442 8.62 10.66 25.53
CA LEU A 442 7.67 10.99 26.59
C LEU A 442 7.02 9.73 27.17
N ALA A 443 6.67 8.74 26.35
CA ALA A 443 6.18 7.45 26.82
C ALA A 443 7.25 6.63 27.56
N ASN A 444 8.49 6.62 27.06
CA ASN A 444 9.62 5.92 27.69
C ASN A 444 9.97 6.51 29.06
N LEU A 445 9.93 7.84 29.23
CA LEU A 445 10.10 8.51 30.51
C LEU A 445 9.03 8.09 31.53
N GLU A 446 7.77 8.02 31.10
CA GLU A 446 6.66 7.57 31.93
C GLU A 446 6.77 6.08 32.31
N VAL A 447 7.24 5.22 31.41
CA VAL A 447 7.51 3.81 31.72
C VAL A 447 8.70 3.67 32.68
N THR A 448 9.77 4.42 32.51
CA THR A 448 11.04 4.25 33.26
C THR A 448 11.03 4.88 34.66
N CYS A 449 10.24 5.94 34.91
CA CYS A 449 10.23 6.58 36.23
C CYS A 449 8.82 6.96 36.72
N THR A 450 8.51 6.56 37.95
CA THR A 450 7.19 6.77 38.60
C THR A 450 6.85 8.24 38.86
N PHE A 451 7.85 9.13 38.87
CA PHE A 451 7.64 10.57 38.92
C PHE A 451 6.81 11.07 37.73
N PHE A 452 7.17 10.65 36.51
CA PHE A 452 6.47 11.08 35.29
C PHE A 452 5.06 10.52 35.17
N ARG A 453 4.71 9.43 35.90
CA ARG A 453 3.37 8.84 35.95
C ARG A 453 2.39 9.57 36.88
N LYS A 454 2.88 10.40 37.81
CA LYS A 454 2.01 11.08 38.78
C LYS A 454 1.28 12.25 38.11
N PRO A 455 0.05 12.58 38.56
CA PRO A 455 -0.63 13.79 38.12
C PRO A 455 0.26 15.01 38.34
N ALA A 456 0.29 15.89 37.34
CA ALA A 456 1.10 17.10 37.34
C ALA A 456 0.67 18.07 38.46
N ASN A 457 -0.62 18.06 38.83
CA ASN A 457 -1.23 18.95 39.83
C ASN A 457 -1.09 20.45 39.52
N PHE A 458 -1.03 20.83 38.24
CA PHE A 458 -1.14 22.22 37.81
C PHE A 458 -1.91 22.37 36.49
N THR A 459 -2.26 23.60 36.14
CA THR A 459 -3.06 23.97 34.95
C THR A 459 -2.38 23.65 33.61
N PRO A 460 -3.12 23.40 32.51
CA PRO A 460 -4.59 23.44 32.39
C PRO A 460 -5.35 22.24 32.98
N ASP A 461 -4.72 21.08 33.15
CA ASP A 461 -5.37 19.87 33.67
C ASP A 461 -4.52 19.21 34.78
N PHE A 462 -5.09 19.21 35.98
CA PHE A 462 -4.45 18.73 37.20
C PHE A 462 -4.33 17.20 37.24
N GLN A 463 -5.12 16.46 36.46
CA GLN A 463 -5.17 15.00 36.44
C GLN A 463 -4.15 14.38 35.47
N LEU A 464 -3.73 15.10 34.43
CA LEU A 464 -2.77 14.59 33.45
C LEU A 464 -1.41 14.34 34.11
N SER A 465 -0.75 13.27 33.66
CA SER A 465 0.67 13.07 33.97
C SER A 465 1.51 14.17 33.31
N ILE A 466 2.67 14.50 33.87
CA ILE A 466 3.48 15.62 33.36
C ILE A 466 3.95 15.40 31.91
N THR A 467 4.09 14.14 31.47
CA THR A 467 4.40 13.77 30.08
C THR A 467 3.20 13.90 29.14
N GLU A 468 1.98 13.63 29.60
CA GLU A 468 0.75 13.97 28.85
C GLU A 468 0.56 15.49 28.74
N LEU A 469 0.87 16.22 29.81
CA LEU A 469 0.79 17.68 29.84
C LEU A 469 1.86 18.33 28.94
N ALA A 470 3.06 17.76 28.87
CA ALA A 470 4.09 18.13 27.91
C ALA A 470 3.64 17.92 26.47
N ALA A 471 3.05 16.76 26.17
CA ALA A 471 2.51 16.50 24.84
C ALA A 471 1.39 17.48 24.45
N LEU A 472 0.50 17.83 25.39
CA LEU A 472 -0.54 18.85 25.17
C LEU A 472 0.05 20.25 24.91
N ASP A 473 1.04 20.71 25.69
CA ASP A 473 1.72 21.99 25.47
C ASP A 473 2.43 22.03 24.10
N MET A 474 3.03 20.92 23.68
CA MET A 474 3.63 20.79 22.35
C MET A 474 2.58 20.83 21.23
N CYS A 475 1.43 20.17 21.40
CA CYS A 475 0.30 20.28 20.47
C CYS A 475 -0.22 21.73 20.36
N GLN A 476 -0.37 22.44 21.48
CA GLN A 476 -0.89 23.81 21.53
C GLN A 476 -0.03 24.84 20.77
N LYS A 477 1.25 24.53 20.53
CA LYS A 477 2.17 25.36 19.73
C LYS A 477 1.98 25.18 18.21
N ARG A 478 1.36 24.09 17.74
CA ARG A 478 1.23 23.75 16.30
C ARG A 478 0.02 24.44 15.65
N ALA A 479 0.21 24.94 14.43
CA ALA A 479 -0.78 25.76 13.73
C ALA A 479 -2.12 25.03 13.49
N ILE A 480 -2.09 23.72 13.23
CA ILE A 480 -3.28 22.90 12.99
C ILE A 480 -4.16 22.72 14.25
N PHE A 481 -3.55 22.72 15.43
CA PHE A 481 -4.22 22.40 16.71
C PHE A 481 -4.59 23.66 17.50
N LYS A 482 -3.79 24.73 17.40
CA LYS A 482 -4.02 26.03 18.04
C LYS A 482 -5.46 26.59 17.84
N PRO A 483 -6.08 26.58 16.65
CA PRO A 483 -7.43 27.11 16.44
C PRO A 483 -8.54 26.15 16.86
N MET A 484 -8.24 24.92 17.28
CA MET A 484 -9.28 23.95 17.66
C MET A 484 -10.04 24.36 18.92
N THR A 485 -11.35 24.13 18.96
CA THR A 485 -12.17 24.23 20.18
C THR A 485 -11.86 23.10 21.17
N SER A 486 -12.39 23.17 22.40
CA SER A 486 -12.22 22.10 23.38
C SER A 486 -12.83 20.77 22.89
N GLU A 487 -14.03 20.81 22.30
CA GLU A 487 -14.71 19.63 21.76
C GLU A 487 -13.93 18.98 20.61
N GLU A 488 -13.32 19.79 19.75
CA GLU A 488 -12.49 19.33 18.62
C GLU A 488 -11.19 18.67 19.10
N ARG A 489 -10.55 19.24 20.14
CA ARG A 489 -9.35 18.68 20.77
C ARG A 489 -9.65 17.36 21.48
N ASP A 490 -10.77 17.28 22.19
CA ASP A 490 -11.21 16.05 22.86
C ASP A 490 -11.61 14.98 21.84
N PHE A 491 -12.31 15.35 20.76
CA PHE A 491 -12.58 14.44 19.64
C PHE A 491 -11.28 13.89 19.06
N LEU A 492 -10.32 14.75 18.71
CA LEU A 492 -9.03 14.32 18.17
C LEU A 492 -8.27 13.42 19.16
N LYS A 493 -8.29 13.74 20.45
CA LYS A 493 -7.70 12.89 21.49
C LYS A 493 -8.31 11.50 21.49
N GLN A 494 -9.63 11.36 21.46
CA GLN A 494 -10.28 10.05 21.40
C GLN A 494 -9.96 9.32 20.09
N HIS A 495 -9.99 10.01 18.95
CA HIS A 495 -9.70 9.46 17.64
C HIS A 495 -8.24 8.96 17.50
N CYS A 496 -7.29 9.60 18.20
CA CYS A 496 -5.91 9.13 18.31
C CYS A 496 -5.68 8.03 19.36
N GLY A 497 -6.71 7.58 20.11
CA GLY A 497 -6.59 6.53 21.13
C GLY A 497 -6.47 7.01 22.58
N GLY A 498 -6.91 8.24 22.88
CA GLY A 498 -7.13 8.74 24.25
C GLY A 498 -5.93 9.41 24.93
N SER A 499 -4.80 9.61 24.23
CA SER A 499 -3.55 10.17 24.78
C SER A 499 -3.06 11.37 23.98
N TRP A 500 -2.61 12.43 24.68
CA TRP A 500 -2.01 13.60 24.04
C TRP A 500 -0.67 13.29 23.36
N LYS A 501 0.08 12.28 23.83
CA LYS A 501 1.27 11.79 23.13
C LYS A 501 0.90 11.21 21.75
N LEU A 502 -0.23 10.51 21.65
CA LEU A 502 -0.71 9.98 20.36
C LEU A 502 -1.23 11.09 19.45
N VAL A 503 -1.87 12.13 19.99
CA VAL A 503 -2.22 13.35 19.23
C VAL A 503 -0.98 14.07 18.72
N LEU A 504 0.05 14.26 19.57
CA LEU A 504 1.32 14.88 19.17
C LEU A 504 1.99 14.07 18.06
N ARG A 505 2.01 12.73 18.17
CA ARG A 505 2.54 11.82 17.14
C ARG A 505 1.79 11.97 15.82
N TYR A 506 0.46 12.04 15.85
CA TYR A 506 -0.37 12.28 14.67
C TYR A 506 -0.03 13.62 14.00
N ILE A 507 0.07 14.71 14.78
CA ILE A 507 0.39 16.05 14.25
C ILE A 507 1.80 16.07 13.63
N LEU A 508 2.82 15.58 14.35
CA LEU A 508 4.20 15.54 13.86
C LEU A 508 4.35 14.66 12.61
N ALA A 509 3.64 13.53 12.55
CA ALA A 509 3.60 12.70 11.33
C ALA A 509 2.96 13.47 10.16
N GLY A 510 1.86 14.19 10.38
CA GLY A 510 1.25 15.05 9.37
C GLY A 510 2.15 16.19 8.89
N GLU A 511 2.93 16.81 9.78
CA GLU A 511 3.92 17.85 9.46
C GLU A 511 5.10 17.28 8.65
N ALA A 512 5.55 16.05 8.95
CA ALA A 512 6.59 15.38 8.19
C ALA A 512 6.14 14.93 6.78
N CYS A 513 4.89 14.47 6.64
CA CYS A 513 4.35 13.99 5.36
C CYS A 513 3.91 15.13 4.41
N CYS A 514 3.55 16.30 4.96
CA CYS A 514 2.92 17.38 4.19
C CYS A 514 3.62 18.72 4.43
N ARG A 515 4.19 19.30 3.37
CA ARG A 515 4.86 20.62 3.36
C ARG A 515 3.91 21.82 3.54
N ARG A 516 2.92 21.76 4.45
CA ARG A 516 1.82 22.73 4.57
C ARG A 516 2.27 24.17 4.87
N GLU A 517 3.35 24.33 5.63
CA GLU A 517 3.92 25.65 5.97
C GLU A 517 5.11 26.04 5.08
N ASN A 518 5.49 25.16 4.16
CA ASN A 518 6.63 25.32 3.26
C ASN A 518 6.15 25.54 1.83
N SER A 519 7.05 26.07 0.99
CA SER A 519 6.78 26.20 -0.43
C SER A 519 6.54 24.83 -1.09
N GLN A 520 5.70 24.82 -2.13
CA GLN A 520 5.30 23.65 -2.91
C GLN A 520 5.23 24.02 -4.39
N ALA A 521 5.56 23.05 -5.26
CA ALA A 521 5.27 23.13 -6.68
C ALA A 521 4.60 21.84 -7.14
N ILE A 522 3.56 21.96 -7.97
CA ILE A 522 2.71 20.87 -8.44
C ILE A 522 2.75 20.84 -9.96
N ALA A 523 3.30 19.75 -10.51
CA ALA A 523 3.29 19.45 -11.94
C ALA A 523 1.97 18.77 -12.32
N GLY A 524 1.00 19.57 -12.77
CA GLY A 524 -0.32 19.08 -13.19
C GLY A 524 -0.33 18.51 -14.61
N PRO A 525 -1.49 18.03 -15.09
CA PRO A 525 -1.67 17.67 -16.49
C PRO A 525 -1.78 18.95 -17.33
N GLY A 526 -0.72 19.25 -18.09
CA GLY A 526 -0.63 20.41 -18.99
C GLY A 526 -0.50 21.79 -18.34
N HIS A 527 -0.49 21.88 -17.01
CA HIS A 527 -0.41 23.15 -16.27
C HIS A 527 0.22 22.94 -14.89
N SER A 528 0.59 24.04 -14.24
CA SER A 528 1.47 24.05 -13.07
C SER A 528 1.03 25.07 -12.05
N ILE A 529 1.17 24.70 -10.77
CA ILE A 529 0.83 25.56 -9.63
C ILE A 529 2.05 25.61 -8.69
N ALA A 530 2.44 26.82 -8.30
CA ALA A 530 3.46 27.05 -7.28
C ALA A 530 2.87 27.84 -6.10
N VAL A 531 3.07 27.33 -4.88
CA VAL A 531 2.63 27.93 -3.62
C VAL A 531 3.88 28.34 -2.84
N THR A 532 3.92 29.62 -2.46
CA THR A 532 5.02 30.22 -1.67
C THR A 532 4.86 29.92 -0.17
N SER A 533 5.93 30.09 0.62
CA SER A 533 5.90 29.99 2.09
C SER A 533 4.93 30.99 2.76
N SER A 534 4.67 32.14 2.12
CA SER A 534 3.68 33.12 2.55
C SER A 534 2.23 32.76 2.17
N GLY A 535 2.05 31.76 1.32
CA GLY A 535 0.76 31.26 0.84
C GLY A 535 0.20 31.95 -0.41
N SER A 536 1.00 32.80 -1.06
CA SER A 536 0.71 33.33 -2.40
C SER A 536 0.83 32.23 -3.45
N VAL A 537 -0.05 32.24 -4.46
CA VAL A 537 -0.14 31.20 -5.51
C VAL A 537 0.13 31.76 -6.90
N TYR A 538 1.05 31.11 -7.62
CA TYR A 538 1.34 31.34 -9.03
C TYR A 538 0.84 30.15 -9.86
N SER A 539 0.32 30.42 -11.04
CA SER A 539 -0.11 29.41 -12.01
C SER A 539 0.42 29.73 -13.40
N PHE A 540 0.65 28.68 -14.19
CA PHE A 540 1.17 28.76 -15.55
C PHE A 540 0.88 27.45 -16.33
N GLY A 541 0.99 27.50 -17.65
CA GLY A 541 0.71 26.40 -18.57
C GLY A 541 -0.61 26.54 -19.34
N SER A 542 -1.21 25.41 -19.71
CA SER A 542 -2.49 25.35 -20.42
C SER A 542 -3.64 25.90 -19.57
N ASN A 543 -4.54 26.66 -20.19
CA ASN A 543 -5.70 27.28 -19.53
C ASN A 543 -7.02 27.09 -20.30
N SER A 544 -7.06 26.15 -21.25
CA SER A 544 -8.22 25.90 -22.13
C SER A 544 -9.53 25.58 -21.39
N SER A 545 -9.45 25.21 -20.11
CA SER A 545 -10.57 24.94 -19.21
C SER A 545 -10.60 25.89 -18.00
N GLY A 546 -9.90 27.02 -18.00
CA GLY A 546 -9.86 27.98 -16.89
C GLY A 546 -8.99 27.56 -15.69
N GLN A 547 -8.21 26.48 -15.82
CA GLN A 547 -7.46 25.84 -14.74
C GLN A 547 -6.32 26.68 -14.14
N LEU A 548 -6.02 27.86 -14.69
CA LEU A 548 -5.05 28.80 -14.09
C LEU A 548 -5.69 29.84 -13.14
N GLY A 549 -7.02 30.03 -13.17
CA GLY A 549 -7.72 30.87 -12.18
C GLY A 549 -7.59 32.39 -12.39
N HIS A 550 -7.20 32.85 -13.59
CA HIS A 550 -6.95 34.27 -13.88
C HIS A 550 -8.15 35.08 -14.41
N GLY A 551 -9.34 34.48 -14.51
CA GLY A 551 -10.52 35.07 -15.16
C GLY A 551 -10.53 34.93 -16.68
N THR A 552 -9.53 34.26 -17.26
CA THR A 552 -9.33 34.07 -18.71
C THR A 552 -9.21 32.57 -19.07
N LEU A 553 -9.20 32.26 -20.37
CA LEU A 553 -8.87 30.94 -20.93
C LEU A 553 -7.52 30.90 -21.65
N GLU A 554 -6.76 32.01 -21.60
CA GLU A 554 -5.46 32.16 -22.26
C GLU A 554 -4.36 31.40 -21.52
N GLU A 555 -3.50 30.69 -22.25
CA GLU A 555 -2.33 29.97 -21.72
C GLU A 555 -1.27 30.96 -21.20
N GLU A 556 -0.59 30.62 -20.10
CA GLU A 556 0.44 31.49 -19.48
C GLU A 556 1.80 30.80 -19.52
N TRP A 557 2.75 31.37 -20.26
CA TRP A 557 4.07 30.77 -20.47
C TRP A 557 5.10 31.09 -19.37
N ARG A 558 4.74 32.00 -18.45
CA ARG A 558 5.54 32.39 -17.30
C ARG A 558 4.66 32.41 -16.04
N PRO A 559 5.21 32.13 -14.85
CA PRO A 559 4.45 32.09 -13.60
C PRO A 559 3.71 33.39 -13.32
N ARG A 560 2.38 33.31 -13.21
CA ARG A 560 1.51 34.48 -12.98
C ARG A 560 0.78 34.36 -11.64
N LEU A 561 0.87 35.41 -10.83
CA LEU A 561 0.20 35.50 -9.53
C LEU A 561 -1.33 35.51 -9.67
N ILE A 562 -2.03 34.62 -8.95
CA ILE A 562 -3.48 34.57 -8.87
C ILE A 562 -3.99 35.67 -7.90
N ARG A 563 -4.08 36.91 -8.40
CA ARG A 563 -4.43 38.10 -7.58
C ARG A 563 -5.78 38.01 -6.86
N SER A 564 -6.74 37.22 -7.34
CA SER A 564 -8.04 37.02 -6.70
C SER A 564 -7.98 36.26 -5.36
N LEU A 565 -6.83 35.68 -5.00
CA LEU A 565 -6.59 35.03 -3.72
C LEU A 565 -5.91 35.95 -2.69
N GLN A 566 -5.74 37.25 -2.98
CA GLN A 566 -5.09 38.18 -2.08
C GLN A 566 -5.78 38.22 -0.71
N GLY A 567 -5.02 37.99 0.36
CA GLY A 567 -5.52 37.89 1.73
C GLY A 567 -5.95 36.48 2.17
N ILE A 568 -5.86 35.47 1.28
CA ILE A 568 -6.08 34.05 1.60
C ILE A 568 -4.73 33.35 1.54
N ARG A 569 -4.24 32.83 2.67
CA ARG A 569 -3.00 32.07 2.75
C ARG A 569 -3.24 30.63 2.32
N ILE A 570 -2.74 30.22 1.16
CA ILE A 570 -2.85 28.85 0.66
C ILE A 570 -1.72 27.97 1.22
N ILE A 571 -2.05 26.76 1.66
CA ILE A 571 -1.14 25.78 2.29
C ILE A 571 -0.96 24.49 1.48
N GLN A 572 -1.82 24.24 0.48
CA GLN A 572 -1.71 23.07 -0.40
C GLN A 572 -2.41 23.32 -1.72
N ALA A 573 -1.89 22.71 -2.79
CA ALA A 573 -2.50 22.68 -4.11
C ALA A 573 -2.56 21.26 -4.66
N ALA A 574 -3.63 20.95 -5.39
CA ALA A 574 -3.79 19.72 -6.17
C ALA A 574 -4.25 20.06 -7.59
N ALA A 575 -3.61 19.44 -8.58
CA ALA A 575 -3.87 19.68 -10.00
C ALA A 575 -4.34 18.39 -10.69
N GLY A 576 -5.39 18.49 -11.49
CA GLY A 576 -5.93 17.40 -12.32
C GLY A 576 -6.19 17.86 -13.75
N ALA A 577 -6.68 16.97 -14.61
CA ALA A 577 -6.89 17.30 -16.03
C ALA A 577 -7.91 18.43 -16.20
N GLY A 578 -7.42 19.63 -16.53
CA GLY A 578 -8.24 20.85 -16.67
C GLY A 578 -8.86 21.35 -15.35
N ARG A 579 -8.32 21.00 -14.17
CA ARG A 579 -8.85 21.43 -12.87
C ARG A 579 -7.75 21.67 -11.83
N THR A 580 -8.00 22.63 -10.95
CA THR A 580 -7.12 22.99 -9.82
C THR A 580 -7.94 23.12 -8.54
N MET A 581 -7.40 22.59 -7.44
CA MET A 581 -7.91 22.81 -6.09
C MET A 581 -6.82 23.38 -5.20
N LEU A 582 -7.18 24.33 -4.35
CA LEU A 582 -6.30 24.98 -3.38
C LEU A 582 -6.94 24.92 -1.99
N ILE A 583 -6.12 24.78 -0.96
CA ILE A 583 -6.54 24.72 0.44
C ILE A 583 -5.93 25.89 1.20
N SER A 584 -6.74 26.66 1.93
CA SER A 584 -6.24 27.72 2.81
C SER A 584 -5.78 27.20 4.17
N ASP A 585 -4.94 27.96 4.85
CA ASP A 585 -4.61 27.76 6.28
C ASP A 585 -5.85 27.60 7.18
N ALA A 586 -6.93 28.33 6.89
CA ALA A 586 -8.23 28.22 7.57
C ALA A 586 -9.09 27.00 7.17
N GLY A 587 -8.51 25.99 6.51
CA GLY A 587 -9.19 24.74 6.13
C GLY A 587 -10.18 24.82 4.96
N ARG A 588 -10.32 25.98 4.32
CA ARG A 588 -11.27 26.19 3.21
C ARG A 588 -10.70 25.71 1.89
N VAL A 589 -11.57 25.18 1.04
CA VAL A 589 -11.22 24.66 -0.28
C VAL A 589 -11.71 25.59 -1.37
N TYR A 590 -10.83 25.93 -2.32
CA TYR A 590 -11.11 26.72 -3.51
C TYR A 590 -10.85 25.88 -4.76
N ALA A 591 -11.75 25.92 -5.74
CA ALA A 591 -11.64 25.19 -7.00
C ALA A 591 -11.84 26.10 -8.22
N PHE A 592 -11.17 25.75 -9.32
CA PHE A 592 -11.29 26.39 -10.63
C PHE A 592 -10.82 25.43 -11.73
N GLY A 593 -11.20 25.70 -12.97
CA GLY A 593 -11.12 24.74 -14.08
C GLY A 593 -12.50 24.28 -14.54
N LYS A 594 -12.60 23.02 -14.98
CA LYS A 594 -13.88 22.34 -15.23
C LYS A 594 -14.68 22.17 -13.93
N ASP A 595 -15.98 22.44 -13.98
CA ASP A 595 -16.94 22.26 -12.87
C ASP A 595 -17.25 20.80 -12.54
N SER A 596 -17.40 19.95 -13.56
CA SER A 596 -17.77 18.56 -13.39
C SER A 596 -16.56 17.74 -12.98
N PHE A 597 -16.54 17.38 -11.69
CA PHE A 597 -15.84 16.19 -11.26
C PHE A 597 -16.61 14.98 -11.81
N GLY A 598 -16.12 14.40 -12.91
CA GLY A 598 -16.76 13.25 -13.56
C GLY A 598 -17.41 13.59 -14.90
N GLU A 599 -16.61 13.52 -15.97
CA GLU A 599 -16.90 12.66 -17.13
C GLU A 599 -15.65 12.60 -18.03
N ALA A 600 -15.42 11.46 -18.66
CA ALA A 600 -14.25 11.21 -19.49
C ALA A 600 -14.54 11.58 -20.97
N GLU A 601 -14.30 12.85 -21.30
CA GLU A 601 -14.10 13.41 -22.66
C GLU A 601 -15.18 13.19 -23.75
N TYR A 602 -16.25 12.43 -23.48
CA TYR A 602 -17.29 12.08 -24.46
C TYR A 602 -18.68 12.05 -23.81
N ALA A 603 -19.50 13.07 -24.14
CA ALA A 603 -20.73 13.49 -23.45
C ALA A 603 -20.47 14.03 -22.02
N VAL A 604 -21.33 14.87 -21.42
CA VAL A 604 -22.57 15.54 -21.89
C VAL A 604 -22.35 17.03 -22.25
N GLN A 605 -23.23 17.63 -23.07
CA GLN A 605 -23.21 19.07 -23.37
C GLN A 605 -23.41 19.93 -22.12
N GLY A 606 -22.41 20.76 -21.76
CA GLY A 606 -22.63 21.90 -20.85
C GLY A 606 -21.70 22.06 -19.63
N SER A 607 -20.50 21.48 -19.59
CA SER A 607 -19.54 21.77 -18.51
C SER A 607 -19.28 23.28 -18.39
N LYS A 608 -19.58 23.84 -17.20
CA LYS A 608 -19.38 25.23 -16.85
C LYS A 608 -17.92 25.43 -16.44
N VAL A 609 -17.18 26.21 -17.22
CA VAL A 609 -15.81 26.55 -16.84
C VAL A 609 -15.80 27.62 -15.74
N VAL A 610 -15.06 27.36 -14.66
CA VAL A 610 -14.81 28.28 -13.54
C VAL A 610 -13.42 28.88 -13.72
N THR A 611 -13.34 30.10 -14.25
CA THR A 611 -12.05 30.76 -14.59
C THR A 611 -11.38 31.51 -13.45
N THR A 612 -12.01 31.62 -12.28
CA THR A 612 -11.46 32.24 -11.06
C THR A 612 -11.68 31.32 -9.87
N PRO A 613 -10.78 31.27 -8.87
CA PRO A 613 -10.98 30.43 -7.68
C PRO A 613 -12.30 30.72 -6.97
N GLN A 614 -13.15 29.70 -6.84
CA GLN A 614 -14.41 29.76 -6.09
C GLN A 614 -14.37 28.79 -4.92
N MET A 615 -14.95 29.20 -3.79
CA MET A 615 -15.02 28.34 -2.60
C MET A 615 -15.96 27.16 -2.85
N VAL A 616 -15.56 25.96 -2.44
CA VAL A 616 -16.35 24.73 -2.59
C VAL A 616 -17.32 24.62 -1.41
N GLU A 617 -18.56 25.09 -1.59
CA GLU A 617 -19.56 25.17 -0.52
C GLU A 617 -19.88 23.82 0.15
N SER A 618 -19.83 22.69 -0.57
CA SER A 618 -20.06 21.36 0.01
C SER A 618 -18.95 20.92 0.99
N LEU A 619 -17.77 21.55 0.94
CA LEU A 619 -16.66 21.31 1.86
C LEU A 619 -16.59 22.35 2.99
N ARG A 620 -17.55 23.28 3.10
CA ARG A 620 -17.50 24.43 4.03
C ARG A 620 -17.36 24.05 5.52
N ASP A 621 -17.94 22.92 5.91
CA ASP A 621 -18.01 22.44 7.31
C ASP A 621 -16.95 21.35 7.59
N ILE A 622 -16.01 21.13 6.66
CA ILE A 622 -14.88 20.21 6.81
C ILE A 622 -13.59 21.03 6.78
N TYR A 623 -12.81 20.99 7.85
CA TYR A 623 -11.50 21.66 7.88
C TYR A 623 -10.48 20.82 7.10
N VAL A 624 -10.34 21.08 5.80
CA VAL A 624 -9.50 20.28 4.89
C VAL A 624 -8.02 20.69 5.02
N VAL A 625 -7.10 19.71 5.00
CA VAL A 625 -5.65 19.92 5.11
C VAL A 625 -4.83 19.24 4.00
N GLN A 626 -5.47 18.45 3.14
CA GLN A 626 -4.89 17.92 1.91
C GLN A 626 -5.99 17.58 0.90
N ALA A 627 -5.74 17.82 -0.39
CA ALA A 627 -6.54 17.28 -1.49
C ALA A 627 -5.66 16.40 -2.40
N ALA A 628 -6.24 15.33 -2.94
CA ALA A 628 -5.64 14.47 -3.94
C ALA A 628 -6.65 14.21 -5.06
N ILE A 629 -6.25 14.47 -6.30
CA ILE A 629 -7.14 14.39 -7.47
C ILE A 629 -6.74 13.17 -8.30
N GLY A 630 -7.59 12.15 -8.32
CA GLY A 630 -7.50 11.05 -9.28
C GLY A 630 -8.18 11.43 -10.60
N ASN A 631 -8.11 10.53 -11.59
CA ASN A 631 -8.75 10.79 -12.89
C ASN A 631 -10.28 10.92 -12.72
N PHE A 632 -10.85 9.97 -11.97
CA PHE A 632 -12.30 9.82 -11.79
C PHE A 632 -12.83 10.34 -10.44
N PHE A 633 -12.00 10.73 -9.48
CA PHE A 633 -12.44 11.19 -8.15
C PHE A 633 -11.56 12.29 -7.59
N THR A 634 -12.08 12.94 -6.55
CA THR A 634 -11.28 13.73 -5.62
C THR A 634 -11.38 13.09 -4.23
N ALA A 635 -10.25 13.03 -3.53
CA ALA A 635 -10.18 12.74 -2.11
C ALA A 635 -9.67 13.98 -1.35
N VAL A 636 -10.21 14.21 -0.16
CA VAL A 636 -9.75 15.26 0.76
C VAL A 636 -9.56 14.67 2.16
N LEU A 637 -8.57 15.21 2.88
CA LEU A 637 -8.22 14.82 4.24
C LEU A 637 -8.58 15.97 5.19
N SER A 638 -9.34 15.71 6.26
CA SER A 638 -9.62 16.71 7.30
C SER A 638 -8.47 16.81 8.31
N ARG A 639 -8.37 17.91 9.05
CA ARG A 639 -7.33 18.10 10.09
C ARG A 639 -7.41 17.06 11.20
N GLU A 640 -8.57 16.44 11.42
CA GLU A 640 -8.80 15.36 12.38
C GLU A 640 -8.36 13.99 11.86
N GLY A 641 -7.95 13.87 10.60
CA GLY A 641 -7.46 12.62 10.01
C GLY A 641 -8.54 11.80 9.30
N ARG A 642 -9.72 12.37 9.04
CA ARG A 642 -10.80 11.71 8.30
C ARG A 642 -10.65 11.92 6.80
N VAL A 643 -10.83 10.87 6.01
CA VAL A 643 -10.80 10.92 4.54
C VAL A 643 -12.21 11.02 4.00
N TYR A 644 -12.45 12.01 3.13
CA TYR A 644 -13.69 12.14 2.37
C TYR A 644 -13.37 12.00 0.88
N THR A 645 -14.29 11.43 0.11
CA THR A 645 -14.18 11.29 -1.35
C THR A 645 -15.48 11.70 -2.02
N PHE A 646 -15.38 12.29 -3.21
CA PHE A 646 -16.52 12.71 -4.01
C PHE A 646 -16.32 12.37 -5.49
N CYS A 647 -17.44 12.29 -6.21
CA CYS A 647 -17.52 12.32 -7.66
C CYS A 647 -17.03 11.08 -8.42
N TRP A 648 -16.95 9.94 -7.74
CA TRP A 648 -16.57 8.67 -8.35
C TRP A 648 -17.76 7.94 -8.95
N GLY A 649 -18.49 8.68 -9.79
CA GLY A 649 -19.77 8.25 -10.33
C GLY A 649 -19.65 6.96 -11.12
N ASN A 650 -20.57 6.02 -10.86
CA ASN A 650 -20.76 4.75 -11.57
C ASN A 650 -19.72 3.64 -11.31
N ASP A 651 -18.82 3.74 -10.32
CA ASP A 651 -17.87 2.64 -10.03
C ASP A 651 -18.07 1.99 -8.64
N SER A 652 -18.33 0.67 -8.64
CA SER A 652 -18.79 -0.11 -7.47
C SER A 652 -17.73 -0.37 -6.36
N LYS A 653 -16.63 0.38 -6.38
CA LYS A 653 -15.33 0.07 -5.78
C LYS A 653 -14.93 0.99 -4.59
N LEU A 654 -15.86 1.80 -4.07
CA LEU A 654 -15.68 2.71 -2.90
C LEU A 654 -16.90 2.71 -1.95
N GLY A 655 -17.92 1.90 -2.24
CA GLY A 655 -18.99 1.59 -1.27
C GLY A 655 -19.95 2.73 -0.89
N HIS A 656 -19.96 3.88 -1.58
CA HIS A 656 -20.84 5.01 -1.21
C HIS A 656 -22.32 4.79 -1.49
N HIS A 657 -22.68 3.87 -2.40
CA HIS A 657 -24.07 3.55 -2.77
C HIS A 657 -24.92 4.77 -3.21
N THR A 658 -24.28 5.80 -3.75
CA THR A 658 -24.90 7.04 -4.22
C THR A 658 -25.00 7.11 -5.74
N GLU A 659 -25.86 8.02 -6.22
CA GLU A 659 -26.05 8.25 -7.66
C GLU A 659 -24.77 8.78 -8.33
N PRO A 660 -24.52 8.50 -9.63
CA PRO A 660 -23.29 8.93 -10.31
C PRO A 660 -23.03 10.44 -10.31
N ASN A 661 -24.08 11.25 -10.16
CA ASN A 661 -24.02 12.72 -10.10
C ASN A 661 -23.94 13.26 -8.65
N ASP A 662 -23.72 12.40 -7.66
CA ASP A 662 -23.49 12.83 -6.27
C ASP A 662 -22.09 13.44 -6.11
N LEU A 663 -22.05 14.77 -6.15
CA LEU A 663 -20.83 15.55 -6.00
C LEU A 663 -20.54 15.92 -4.53
N GLU A 664 -21.35 15.44 -3.58
CA GLU A 664 -21.15 15.72 -2.16
C GLU A 664 -19.99 14.91 -1.55
N PRO A 665 -19.18 15.50 -0.66
CA PRO A 665 -18.08 14.81 0.01
C PRO A 665 -18.59 13.76 0.98
N ARG A 666 -18.44 12.48 0.62
CA ARG A 666 -18.80 11.33 1.46
C ARG A 666 -17.60 10.89 2.29
N LEU A 667 -17.81 10.65 3.58
CA LEU A 667 -16.80 10.03 4.45
C LEU A 667 -16.44 8.63 3.92
N LEU A 668 -15.16 8.33 3.84
CA LEU A 668 -14.66 7.04 3.36
C LEU A 668 -14.86 5.97 4.45
N LEU A 669 -15.92 5.18 4.30
CA LEU A 669 -16.36 4.19 5.29
C LEU A 669 -15.42 2.98 5.38
N GLY A 670 -15.53 2.24 6.50
CA GLY A 670 -14.78 1.02 6.76
C GLY A 670 -13.58 1.24 7.69
N PRO A 671 -12.49 0.46 7.56
CA PRO A 671 -11.37 0.45 8.52
C PRO A 671 -10.65 1.79 8.78
N LEU A 672 -10.85 2.83 7.95
CA LEU A 672 -10.31 4.18 8.18
C LEU A 672 -11.24 5.13 8.95
N GLU A 673 -12.51 4.78 9.18
CA GLU A 673 -13.48 5.70 9.82
C GLU A 673 -13.03 6.17 11.22
N ASN A 674 -12.32 5.31 11.95
CA ASN A 674 -11.82 5.54 13.30
C ASN A 674 -10.28 5.47 13.39
N VAL A 675 -9.57 5.72 12.28
CA VAL A 675 -8.11 5.69 12.23
C VAL A 675 -7.58 7.01 11.64
N PRO A 676 -6.75 7.78 12.38
CA PRO A 676 -6.33 9.10 11.93
C PRO A 676 -5.30 8.99 10.78
N VAL A 677 -5.71 9.44 9.60
CA VAL A 677 -4.89 9.49 8.38
C VAL A 677 -4.07 10.79 8.37
N VAL A 678 -2.76 10.69 8.07
CA VAL A 678 -1.84 11.84 8.02
C VAL A 678 -1.55 12.32 6.60
N GLN A 679 -1.67 11.43 5.61
CA GLN A 679 -1.42 11.71 4.19
C GLN A 679 -2.33 10.83 3.30
N ILE A 680 -2.85 11.40 2.22
CA ILE A 680 -3.52 10.68 1.13
C ILE A 680 -2.73 10.82 -0.18
N ALA A 681 -2.81 9.82 -1.07
CA ALA A 681 -2.25 9.88 -2.41
C ALA A 681 -3.20 9.19 -3.42
N ALA A 682 -3.67 9.93 -4.42
CA ALA A 682 -4.58 9.42 -5.45
C ALA A 682 -3.80 9.06 -6.72
N GLY A 683 -3.94 7.81 -7.16
CA GLY A 683 -3.55 7.38 -8.50
C GLY A 683 -4.70 7.53 -9.50
N TYR A 684 -4.62 6.86 -10.64
CA TYR A 684 -5.61 6.99 -11.71
C TYR A 684 -7.05 6.65 -11.26
N CYS A 685 -7.19 5.53 -10.54
CA CYS A 685 -8.47 4.98 -10.10
C CYS A 685 -8.38 4.24 -8.74
N TYR A 686 -7.46 4.66 -7.88
CA TYR A 686 -7.27 4.11 -6.54
C TYR A 686 -6.66 5.16 -5.60
N LEU A 687 -6.81 4.96 -4.30
CA LEU A 687 -6.32 5.85 -3.24
C LEU A 687 -5.44 5.06 -2.27
N LEU A 688 -4.33 5.67 -1.86
CA LEU A 688 -3.55 5.27 -0.69
C LEU A 688 -3.81 6.26 0.47
N ALA A 689 -3.85 5.74 1.68
CA ALA A 689 -3.95 6.52 2.91
C ALA A 689 -2.89 6.03 3.92
N LEU A 690 -2.02 6.94 4.35
CA LEU A 690 -1.04 6.71 5.41
C LEU A 690 -1.67 7.07 6.76
N ALA A 691 -1.81 6.07 7.62
CA ALA A 691 -2.47 6.15 8.92
C ALA A 691 -1.45 6.15 10.08
N CYS A 692 -1.74 6.92 11.13
CA CYS A 692 -0.97 6.95 12.37
C CYS A 692 -1.70 6.15 13.46
N GLN A 693 -1.28 4.91 13.71
CA GLN A 693 -1.85 4.04 14.74
C GLN A 693 -0.95 3.97 15.98
N PRO A 694 -1.49 3.61 17.16
CA PRO A 694 -0.68 3.44 18.38
C PRO A 694 0.51 2.49 18.15
N SER A 695 0.30 1.41 17.40
CA SER A 695 1.30 0.39 17.05
C SER A 695 2.37 0.82 16.04
N GLY A 696 2.11 1.83 15.20
CA GLY A 696 2.99 2.11 14.07
C GLY A 696 2.34 3.04 13.04
N MET A 697 3.07 3.38 12.00
CA MET A 697 2.47 3.90 10.77
C MET A 697 1.98 2.71 9.93
N SER A 698 0.87 2.88 9.24
CA SER A 698 0.29 1.84 8.37
C SER A 698 -0.26 2.45 7.09
N VAL A 699 -0.29 1.68 6.00
CA VAL A 699 -0.85 2.13 4.72
C VAL A 699 -2.09 1.31 4.41
N TYR A 700 -3.17 2.02 4.11
CA TYR A 700 -4.40 1.47 3.60
C TYR A 700 -4.55 1.84 2.12
N SER A 701 -5.22 0.98 1.37
CA SER A 701 -5.52 1.19 -0.05
C SER A 701 -6.95 0.81 -0.38
N VAL A 702 -7.52 1.50 -1.36
CA VAL A 702 -8.89 1.30 -1.81
C VAL A 702 -9.05 1.64 -3.30
N GLY A 703 -10.04 1.04 -3.95
CA GLY A 703 -10.38 1.28 -5.34
C GLY A 703 -9.89 0.17 -6.26
N CYS A 704 -9.29 0.52 -7.40
CA CYS A 704 -9.04 -0.46 -8.45
C CYS A 704 -7.76 -1.31 -8.23
N GLY A 705 -7.91 -2.63 -8.20
CA GLY A 705 -6.86 -3.64 -8.00
C GLY A 705 -6.06 -4.01 -9.24
N LEU A 706 -6.50 -3.62 -10.45
CA LEU A 706 -5.88 -4.04 -11.71
C LEU A 706 -4.35 -3.81 -11.72
N GLY A 707 -3.62 -4.90 -11.97
CA GLY A 707 -2.15 -4.98 -11.98
C GLY A 707 -1.48 -5.08 -10.60
N GLY A 708 -2.25 -5.15 -9.51
CA GLY A 708 -1.73 -5.33 -8.16
C GLY A 708 -1.41 -4.04 -7.41
N LYS A 709 -1.79 -2.87 -7.94
CA LYS A 709 -1.45 -1.53 -7.39
C LYS A 709 -2.04 -1.20 -6.01
N LEU A 710 -2.90 -2.05 -5.46
CA LEU A 710 -3.36 -1.98 -4.07
C LEU A 710 -2.43 -2.73 -3.09
N GLY A 711 -1.48 -3.55 -3.56
CA GLY A 711 -0.45 -4.13 -2.69
C GLY A 711 -0.91 -5.31 -1.81
N HIS A 712 -2.11 -5.85 -2.01
CA HIS A 712 -2.67 -6.96 -1.20
C HIS A 712 -2.36 -8.37 -1.73
N GLY A 713 -1.41 -8.52 -2.67
CA GLY A 713 -1.07 -9.78 -3.32
C GLY A 713 -2.02 -10.21 -4.44
N SER A 714 -3.24 -9.68 -4.46
CA SER A 714 -4.25 -9.92 -5.49
C SER A 714 -4.23 -8.86 -6.61
N ARG A 715 -5.16 -8.98 -7.56
CA ARG A 715 -5.50 -7.95 -8.56
C ARG A 715 -6.97 -7.51 -8.47
N THR A 716 -7.60 -7.77 -7.32
CA THR A 716 -9.02 -7.51 -7.05
C THR A 716 -9.24 -6.07 -6.61
N ASP A 717 -10.32 -5.46 -7.06
CA ASP A 717 -10.74 -4.14 -6.58
C ASP A 717 -11.20 -4.23 -5.11
N GLU A 718 -10.83 -3.24 -4.29
CA GLU A 718 -11.19 -3.17 -2.87
C GLU A 718 -12.22 -2.08 -2.67
N LYS A 719 -13.40 -2.43 -2.12
CA LYS A 719 -14.54 -1.50 -1.96
C LYS A 719 -14.43 -0.58 -0.75
N TYR A 720 -13.65 -0.98 0.23
CA TYR A 720 -13.38 -0.25 1.46
C TYR A 720 -11.86 -0.26 1.70
N PRO A 721 -11.32 0.70 2.47
CA PRO A 721 -9.90 0.75 2.78
C PRO A 721 -9.40 -0.54 3.44
N ARG A 722 -8.47 -1.21 2.79
CA ARG A 722 -7.84 -2.44 3.29
C ARG A 722 -6.38 -2.16 3.67
N LEU A 723 -5.93 -2.74 4.78
CA LEU A 723 -4.56 -2.64 5.25
C LEU A 723 -3.58 -3.36 4.30
N ILE A 724 -2.44 -2.73 4.00
CA ILE A 724 -1.33 -3.37 3.27
C ILE A 724 -0.41 -4.06 4.29
N GLU A 725 -0.70 -5.33 4.59
CA GLU A 725 -0.02 -6.13 5.62
C GLU A 725 1.47 -6.37 5.31
N GLN A 726 1.87 -6.33 4.04
CA GLN A 726 3.25 -6.59 3.60
C GLN A 726 4.31 -5.74 4.31
N PHE A 727 3.98 -4.50 4.70
CA PHE A 727 4.91 -3.64 5.43
C PHE A 727 5.30 -4.20 6.81
N GLN A 728 4.40 -4.93 7.47
CA GLN A 728 4.70 -5.63 8.72
C GLN A 728 5.65 -6.81 8.47
N ALA A 729 5.41 -7.59 7.40
CA ALA A 729 6.28 -8.70 7.00
C ALA A 729 7.68 -8.24 6.58
N LEU A 730 7.82 -7.04 6.00
CA LEU A 730 9.10 -6.40 5.66
C LEU A 730 9.77 -5.68 6.85
N ASN A 731 9.13 -5.64 8.02
CA ASN A 731 9.50 -4.82 9.18
C ASN A 731 9.83 -3.37 8.78
N LEU A 732 8.95 -2.75 7.99
CA LEU A 732 9.10 -1.40 7.46
C LEU A 732 7.99 -0.51 8.02
N GLN A 733 8.35 0.65 8.57
CA GLN A 733 7.42 1.66 9.09
C GLN A 733 7.23 2.76 8.03
N PRO A 734 6.10 2.83 7.30
CA PRO A 734 5.90 3.82 6.23
C PRO A 734 5.89 5.26 6.75
N THR A 735 6.49 6.18 6.01
CA THR A 735 6.53 7.62 6.36
C THR A 735 6.11 8.54 5.23
N VAL A 736 6.14 8.10 3.97
CA VAL A 736 5.61 8.84 2.82
C VAL A 736 4.95 7.84 1.87
N VAL A 737 3.75 8.16 1.35
CA VAL A 737 3.09 7.43 0.25
C VAL A 737 3.07 8.25 -1.03
N ALA A 738 3.21 7.57 -2.18
CA ALA A 738 2.95 8.11 -3.51
C ALA A 738 2.15 7.12 -4.36
N ALA A 739 1.21 7.64 -5.15
CA ALA A 739 0.31 6.86 -5.99
C ALA A 739 0.33 7.41 -7.43
N GLY A 740 1.01 6.68 -8.32
CA GLY A 740 1.06 6.98 -9.75
C GLY A 740 -0.18 6.44 -10.47
N ALA A 741 -0.23 6.56 -11.79
CA ALA A 741 -1.39 6.11 -12.55
C ALA A 741 -1.60 4.59 -12.41
N TRP A 742 -0.51 3.82 -12.48
CA TRP A 742 -0.53 2.35 -12.50
C TRP A 742 0.24 1.69 -11.35
N HIS A 743 1.11 2.41 -10.66
CA HIS A 743 1.96 1.88 -9.60
C HIS A 743 2.03 2.84 -8.41
N ALA A 744 2.46 2.31 -7.28
CA ALA A 744 2.56 2.98 -6.00
C ALA A 744 3.96 2.83 -5.41
N ALA A 745 4.32 3.75 -4.51
CA ALA A 745 5.59 3.72 -3.80
C ALA A 745 5.47 4.23 -2.36
N VAL A 746 6.36 3.76 -1.49
CA VAL A 746 6.48 4.15 -0.08
C VAL A 746 7.93 4.34 0.31
N VAL A 747 8.20 5.35 1.13
CA VAL A 747 9.46 5.49 1.90
C VAL A 747 9.21 5.00 3.33
N GLY A 748 10.12 4.18 3.86
CA GLY A 748 10.13 3.78 5.27
C GLY A 748 10.94 4.72 6.17
N ARG A 749 10.70 4.69 7.48
CA ARG A 749 11.46 5.45 8.51
C ARG A 749 12.96 5.13 8.51
N ASP A 750 13.33 3.95 8.03
CA ASP A 750 14.70 3.49 7.84
C ASP A 750 15.34 3.99 6.53
N GLY A 751 14.58 4.67 5.66
CA GLY A 751 14.99 5.15 4.36
C GLY A 751 14.81 4.16 3.21
N ARG A 752 14.36 2.93 3.46
CA ARG A 752 14.08 1.96 2.39
C ARG A 752 12.91 2.42 1.53
N VAL A 753 13.00 2.19 0.22
CA VAL A 753 11.92 2.42 -0.74
C VAL A 753 11.27 1.10 -1.13
N CYS A 754 9.93 1.06 -1.07
CA CYS A 754 9.13 -0.02 -1.65
C CYS A 754 8.29 0.49 -2.82
N THR A 755 8.15 -0.33 -3.85
CA THR A 755 7.33 -0.07 -5.05
C THR A 755 6.45 -1.27 -5.37
N TRP A 756 5.26 -1.05 -5.93
CA TRP A 756 4.37 -2.12 -6.40
C TRP A 756 3.33 -1.64 -7.42
N GLY A 757 2.68 -2.57 -8.10
CA GLY A 757 1.71 -2.32 -9.17
C GLY A 757 2.23 -2.80 -10.53
N TRP A 758 1.93 -2.05 -11.59
CA TRP A 758 2.40 -2.39 -12.94
C TRP A 758 3.91 -2.13 -13.06
N GLY A 759 4.64 -3.04 -13.71
CA GLY A 759 6.09 -2.94 -13.91
C GLY A 759 6.55 -2.26 -15.20
N ARG A 760 5.62 -1.96 -16.11
CA ARG A 760 5.91 -1.54 -17.49
C ARG A 760 6.90 -0.37 -17.55
N TYR A 761 7.83 -0.44 -18.51
CA TYR A 761 8.94 0.51 -18.66
C TYR A 761 9.89 0.59 -17.45
N GLY A 762 9.77 -0.32 -16.49
CA GLY A 762 10.62 -0.39 -15.30
C GLY A 762 10.29 0.63 -14.22
N CYS A 763 9.05 1.14 -14.16
CA CYS A 763 8.66 2.18 -13.19
C CYS A 763 8.72 1.72 -11.71
N LEU A 764 8.90 0.41 -11.46
CA LEU A 764 9.17 -0.16 -10.13
C LEU A 764 10.67 -0.29 -9.79
N GLY A 765 11.58 -0.08 -10.74
CA GLY A 765 13.02 0.00 -10.45
C GLY A 765 13.72 -1.33 -10.13
N HIS A 766 13.03 -2.47 -10.22
CA HIS A 766 13.57 -3.80 -9.90
C HIS A 766 14.47 -4.42 -10.99
N GLY A 767 14.89 -3.65 -12.00
CA GLY A 767 15.77 -4.11 -13.10
C GLY A 767 15.05 -4.91 -14.18
N ASN A 768 13.71 -4.90 -14.18
CA ASN A 768 12.83 -5.63 -15.10
C ASN A 768 11.51 -4.84 -15.27
N GLU A 769 10.55 -5.39 -16.02
CA GLU A 769 9.22 -4.81 -16.22
C GLU A 769 8.07 -5.63 -15.60
N ASP A 770 8.38 -6.52 -14.64
CA ASP A 770 7.39 -7.40 -14.01
C ASP A 770 6.48 -6.63 -13.05
N CYS A 771 5.20 -7.01 -13.00
CA CYS A 771 4.24 -6.42 -12.06
C CYS A 771 4.39 -7.05 -10.67
N GLU A 772 4.40 -6.24 -9.63
CA GLU A 772 4.46 -6.68 -8.24
C GLU A 772 3.10 -6.43 -7.56
N SER A 773 2.46 -7.47 -7.02
CA SER A 773 1.14 -7.31 -6.36
C SER A 773 1.21 -7.02 -4.86
N VAL A 774 2.41 -6.95 -4.28
CA VAL A 774 2.70 -6.51 -2.91
C VAL A 774 3.86 -5.50 -2.94
N PRO A 775 3.97 -4.58 -1.95
CA PRO A 775 5.16 -3.76 -1.76
C PRO A 775 6.45 -4.58 -1.77
N LYS A 776 7.37 -4.23 -2.67
CA LYS A 776 8.67 -4.87 -2.79
C LYS A 776 9.79 -3.84 -2.65
N VAL A 777 10.82 -4.17 -1.88
CA VAL A 777 11.98 -3.30 -1.66
C VAL A 777 12.74 -3.11 -2.97
N VAL A 778 13.14 -1.86 -3.24
CA VAL A 778 14.01 -1.52 -4.37
C VAL A 778 15.46 -1.73 -3.95
N GLU A 779 15.93 -2.99 -4.05
CA GLU A 779 17.25 -3.43 -3.51
C GLU A 779 18.45 -2.59 -4.01
N SER A 780 18.38 -1.99 -5.19
CA SER A 780 19.43 -1.10 -5.73
C SER A 780 19.52 0.28 -5.05
N LEU A 781 18.68 0.54 -4.04
CA LEU A 781 18.70 1.71 -3.16
C LEU A 781 19.03 1.34 -1.71
N ASP A 782 19.52 0.13 -1.44
CA ASP A 782 19.86 -0.38 -0.09
C ASP A 782 20.75 0.56 0.74
N ASN A 783 21.71 1.23 0.10
CA ASN A 783 22.65 2.18 0.71
C ASN A 783 22.18 3.64 0.63
N ILE A 784 20.97 3.91 0.14
CA ILE A 784 20.40 5.26 -0.02
C ILE A 784 19.26 5.48 0.96
N LYS A 785 19.45 6.40 1.90
CA LYS A 785 18.40 6.79 2.84
C LYS A 785 17.42 7.76 2.17
N ALA A 786 16.32 7.25 1.64
CA ALA A 786 15.27 8.07 1.04
C ALA A 786 14.51 8.90 2.08
N ILE A 787 14.04 10.09 1.67
CA ILE A 787 13.15 10.97 2.45
C ILE A 787 11.86 11.34 1.70
N HIS A 788 11.86 11.25 0.37
CA HIS A 788 10.70 11.58 -0.47
C HIS A 788 10.64 10.63 -1.67
N VAL A 789 9.41 10.33 -2.11
CA VAL A 789 9.14 9.55 -3.32
C VAL A 789 7.98 10.19 -4.08
N ALA A 790 8.06 10.18 -5.40
CA ALA A 790 7.02 10.69 -6.28
C ALA A 790 6.81 9.76 -7.48
N THR A 791 5.56 9.57 -7.88
CA THR A 791 5.15 8.62 -8.92
C THR A 791 4.19 9.29 -9.91
N GLY A 792 4.53 9.23 -11.20
CA GLY A 792 3.70 9.73 -12.31
C GLY A 792 2.94 8.60 -13.01
N ASP A 793 2.81 8.66 -14.33
CA ASP A 793 2.17 7.60 -15.13
C ASP A 793 2.95 6.27 -15.06
N TYR A 794 4.14 6.23 -15.67
CA TYR A 794 5.09 5.12 -15.64
C TYR A 794 6.49 5.57 -15.19
N THR A 795 6.55 6.53 -14.25
CA THR A 795 7.80 7.15 -13.81
C THR A 795 7.83 7.27 -12.30
N THR A 796 9.00 7.03 -11.70
CA THR A 796 9.24 7.16 -10.25
C THR A 796 10.50 7.98 -10.00
N PHE A 797 10.42 8.86 -9.00
CA PHE A 797 11.54 9.61 -8.45
C PHE A 797 11.68 9.33 -6.96
N VAL A 798 12.93 9.23 -6.50
CA VAL A 798 13.31 9.09 -5.09
C VAL A 798 14.31 10.20 -4.75
N VAL A 799 14.12 10.88 -3.62
CA VAL A 799 15.06 11.87 -3.09
C VAL A 799 15.66 11.34 -1.80
N SER A 800 16.99 11.41 -1.69
CA SER A 800 17.75 11.00 -0.50
C SER A 800 17.84 12.10 0.56
N ASP A 801 18.23 11.73 1.78
CA ASP A 801 18.48 12.68 2.87
C ASP A 801 19.69 13.61 2.65
N THR A 802 20.47 13.40 1.59
CA THR A 802 21.53 14.31 1.11
C THR A 802 21.03 15.32 0.06
N GLY A 803 19.86 15.07 -0.55
CA GLY A 803 19.35 15.82 -1.70
C GLY A 803 19.63 15.19 -3.06
N ASP A 804 20.42 14.11 -3.14
CA ASP A 804 20.58 13.35 -4.39
C ASP A 804 19.23 12.77 -4.85
N VAL A 805 18.95 12.93 -6.15
CA VAL A 805 17.70 12.50 -6.81
C VAL A 805 17.97 11.32 -7.74
N TYR A 806 17.16 10.27 -7.61
CA TYR A 806 17.19 9.07 -8.43
C TYR A 806 15.87 8.93 -9.20
N SER A 807 15.92 8.52 -10.46
CA SER A 807 14.74 8.31 -11.30
C SER A 807 14.78 6.99 -12.07
N PHE A 808 13.61 6.45 -12.38
CA PHE A 808 13.41 5.21 -13.12
C PHE A 808 12.00 5.14 -13.73
N GLY A 809 11.82 4.29 -14.74
CA GLY A 809 10.59 4.20 -15.54
C GLY A 809 10.74 4.74 -16.96
N CYS A 810 9.66 5.29 -17.50
CA CYS A 810 9.54 5.75 -18.88
C CYS A 810 10.43 6.98 -19.16
N GLY A 811 11.23 6.92 -20.23
CA GLY A 811 12.10 8.02 -20.67
C GLY A 811 11.43 9.07 -21.56
N GLU A 812 10.14 8.92 -21.88
CA GLU A 812 9.41 9.83 -22.76
C GLU A 812 9.32 11.26 -22.20
N SER A 813 9.13 12.23 -23.11
CA SER A 813 9.12 13.67 -22.82
C SER A 813 10.41 14.24 -22.18
N SER A 814 11.52 13.48 -22.16
CA SER A 814 12.73 13.77 -21.37
C SER A 814 12.46 13.96 -19.86
N SER A 815 11.36 13.39 -19.36
CA SER A 815 10.83 13.64 -18.01
C SER A 815 11.63 13.03 -16.85
N LEU A 816 12.63 12.18 -17.14
CA LEU A 816 13.55 11.62 -16.13
C LEU A 816 14.73 12.55 -15.79
N GLY A 817 14.98 13.62 -16.56
CA GLY A 817 16.13 14.51 -16.36
C GLY A 817 17.50 13.92 -16.73
N HIS A 818 17.56 12.70 -17.25
CA HIS A 818 18.79 12.08 -17.75
C HIS A 818 19.19 12.67 -19.12
N SER A 819 20.07 13.66 -19.12
CA SER A 819 20.66 14.23 -20.34
C SER A 819 21.86 13.39 -20.81
N THR A 820 21.73 12.73 -21.97
CA THR A 820 22.88 12.11 -22.65
C THR A 820 23.67 13.16 -23.43
N ALA A 821 24.72 13.70 -22.79
CA ALA A 821 25.68 14.63 -23.40
C ALA A 821 27.11 14.06 -23.41
N ILE A 822 27.29 12.94 -24.11
CA ILE A 822 28.49 12.57 -24.89
C ILE A 822 27.93 11.69 -26.02
N ASP A 823 28.33 11.98 -27.25
CA ASP A 823 27.90 11.34 -28.51
C ASP A 823 26.41 11.45 -28.84
N GLY A 824 26.10 12.12 -29.96
CA GLY A 824 24.74 12.37 -30.48
C GLY A 824 24.00 11.13 -31.03
N GLN A 825 24.18 9.97 -30.41
CA GLN A 825 23.58 8.67 -30.77
C GLN A 825 22.82 8.01 -29.59
N GLY A 826 22.88 8.58 -28.38
CA GLY A 826 22.10 8.08 -27.24
C GLY A 826 20.61 8.37 -27.35
N ASN A 827 19.76 7.34 -27.25
CA ASN A 827 18.30 7.49 -27.22
C ASN A 827 17.86 8.25 -25.96
N ARG A 828 17.39 9.50 -26.13
CA ARG A 828 16.90 10.37 -25.04
C ARG A 828 15.65 9.83 -24.35
N HIS A 829 14.93 8.90 -24.98
CA HIS A 829 13.71 8.29 -24.47
C HIS A 829 13.92 6.84 -24.00
N ALA A 830 15.15 6.46 -23.69
CA ALA A 830 15.45 5.13 -23.15
C ALA A 830 14.84 4.96 -21.75
N ASN A 831 14.05 3.91 -21.57
CA ASN A 831 13.50 3.52 -20.28
C ASN A 831 14.62 3.13 -19.31
N VAL A 832 14.43 3.44 -18.03
CA VAL A 832 15.41 3.22 -16.97
C VAL A 832 14.84 2.20 -15.99
N LEU A 833 15.26 0.93 -16.12
CA LEU A 833 14.67 -0.19 -15.37
C LEU A 833 15.13 -0.31 -13.91
N SER A 834 16.20 0.41 -13.55
CA SER A 834 16.73 0.48 -12.18
C SER A 834 17.06 1.93 -11.82
N PRO A 835 16.83 2.35 -10.57
CA PRO A 835 17.12 3.70 -10.09
C PRO A 835 18.47 4.23 -10.55
N ARG A 836 18.44 5.37 -11.25
CA ARG A 836 19.63 6.05 -11.75
C ARG A 836 19.69 7.46 -11.20
N LEU A 837 20.87 7.85 -10.73
CA LEU A 837 21.14 9.21 -10.27
C LEU A 837 20.91 10.23 -11.40
N VAL A 838 20.15 11.29 -11.10
CA VAL A 838 19.91 12.42 -12.02
C VAL A 838 21.06 13.41 -11.87
N THR A 839 22.16 13.15 -12.58
CA THR A 839 23.39 13.97 -12.50
C THR A 839 23.12 15.44 -12.77
N SER A 840 22.26 15.76 -13.74
CA SER A 840 21.87 17.14 -14.08
C SER A 840 21.17 17.91 -12.95
N LEU A 841 20.61 17.23 -11.93
CA LEU A 841 20.13 17.86 -10.70
C LEU A 841 21.23 17.94 -9.64
N LYS A 842 22.12 16.95 -9.57
CA LYS A 842 23.28 16.96 -8.66
C LYS A 842 24.28 18.06 -9.00
N ASP A 843 24.50 18.31 -10.29
CA ASP A 843 25.43 19.31 -10.82
C ASP A 843 24.99 20.76 -10.52
N ILE A 844 23.72 20.96 -10.13
CA ILE A 844 23.18 22.26 -9.65
C ILE A 844 23.76 22.61 -8.27
N ASN A 845 24.21 21.62 -7.50
CA ASN A 845 24.77 21.78 -6.15
C ASN A 845 23.79 22.48 -5.17
N GLU A 846 22.50 22.14 -5.27
CA GLU A 846 21.44 22.56 -4.35
C GLU A 846 20.76 21.31 -3.78
N ARG A 847 20.33 21.37 -2.51
CA ARG A 847 19.68 20.22 -1.85
C ARG A 847 18.21 20.14 -2.26
N VAL A 848 17.89 19.22 -3.17
CA VAL A 848 16.49 18.91 -3.52
C VAL A 848 15.78 18.31 -2.31
N VAL A 849 14.56 18.78 -2.03
CA VAL A 849 13.71 18.29 -0.92
C VAL A 849 12.36 17.74 -1.37
N GLN A 850 11.93 18.07 -2.59
CA GLN A 850 10.68 17.56 -3.16
C GLN A 850 10.81 17.43 -4.67
N ILE A 851 10.29 16.32 -5.20
CA ILE A 851 9.95 16.16 -6.61
C ILE A 851 8.43 16.18 -6.76
N SER A 852 7.93 16.88 -7.77
CA SER A 852 6.55 16.76 -8.28
C SER A 852 6.60 16.48 -9.77
N LEU A 853 5.76 15.56 -10.27
CA LEU A 853 5.69 15.21 -11.68
C LEU A 853 4.24 14.97 -12.12
N THR A 854 3.98 15.14 -13.41
CA THR A 854 2.67 14.89 -14.00
C THR A 854 2.22 13.44 -13.78
N ASN A 855 1.10 13.28 -13.08
CA ASN A 855 0.41 12.00 -12.89
C ASN A 855 -0.81 11.91 -13.82
N SER A 856 -0.58 11.68 -15.12
CA SER A 856 -1.65 11.58 -16.13
C SER A 856 -1.20 10.76 -17.33
N ILE A 857 -2.14 10.02 -17.92
CA ILE A 857 -1.92 9.18 -19.10
C ILE A 857 -2.24 9.91 -20.43
N TYR A 858 -2.75 11.15 -20.33
CA TYR A 858 -3.26 11.95 -21.45
C TYR A 858 -2.39 13.17 -21.78
N TRP A 859 -1.38 13.45 -20.96
CA TRP A 859 -0.56 14.65 -21.04
C TRP A 859 0.92 14.30 -20.98
N ASN A 860 1.72 14.93 -21.85
CA ASN A 860 3.17 14.81 -21.83
C ASN A 860 3.71 15.23 -20.45
N ALA A 861 4.57 14.40 -19.86
CA ALA A 861 5.00 14.57 -18.49
C ALA A 861 6.04 15.69 -18.35
N HIS A 862 5.86 16.51 -17.31
CA HIS A 862 6.89 17.42 -16.83
C HIS A 862 7.14 17.21 -15.34
N THR A 863 8.27 17.68 -14.86
CA THR A 863 8.79 17.44 -13.51
C THR A 863 9.38 18.71 -12.93
N PHE A 864 9.06 18.97 -11.67
CA PHE A 864 9.65 19.99 -10.83
C PHE A 864 10.55 19.37 -9.76
N ALA A 865 11.71 19.99 -9.56
CA ALA A 865 12.56 19.79 -8.38
C ALA A 865 12.58 21.07 -7.54
N LEU A 866 12.15 20.97 -6.29
CA LEU A 866 12.17 22.06 -5.32
C LEU A 866 13.32 21.84 -4.33
N THR A 867 14.11 22.88 -4.10
CA THR A 867 15.25 22.87 -3.17
C THR A 867 14.86 23.36 -1.77
N ASP A 868 15.68 23.06 -0.76
CA ASP A 868 15.54 23.63 0.59
C ASP A 868 15.70 25.16 0.60
N SER A 869 16.54 25.71 -0.28
CA SER A 869 16.68 27.13 -0.56
C SER A 869 15.46 27.77 -1.24
N GLY A 870 14.40 27.02 -1.52
CA GLY A 870 13.18 27.47 -2.20
C GLY A 870 13.32 27.80 -3.69
N LYS A 871 14.39 27.34 -4.36
CA LYS A 871 14.51 27.43 -5.82
C LYS A 871 13.72 26.30 -6.48
N LEU A 872 13.05 26.63 -7.58
CA LEU A 872 12.26 25.69 -8.37
C LEU A 872 12.95 25.44 -9.70
N TYR A 873 13.21 24.17 -10.02
CA TYR A 873 13.77 23.75 -11.30
C TYR A 873 12.75 22.90 -12.07
N ALA A 874 12.63 23.14 -13.38
CA ALA A 874 11.66 22.49 -14.26
C ALA A 874 12.35 21.76 -15.43
N PHE A 875 11.82 20.59 -15.80
CA PHE A 875 12.22 19.81 -16.98
C PHE A 875 11.08 18.90 -17.46
N GLY A 876 11.23 18.30 -18.63
CA GLY A 876 10.22 17.51 -19.31
C GLY A 876 9.48 18.30 -20.40
N ALA A 877 8.22 17.99 -20.64
CA ALA A 877 7.40 18.68 -21.65
C ALA A 877 7.09 20.15 -21.28
N GLY A 878 7.15 21.04 -22.28
CA GLY A 878 6.89 22.48 -22.13
C GLY A 878 6.08 23.10 -23.28
N ASP A 879 5.45 22.26 -24.10
CA ASP A 879 4.64 22.59 -25.28
C ASP A 879 3.40 23.45 -24.98
N LYS A 880 3.06 23.63 -23.70
CA LYS A 880 1.96 24.45 -23.18
C LYS A 880 2.40 25.57 -22.23
N GLY A 881 3.72 25.81 -22.09
CA GLY A 881 4.26 26.73 -21.09
C GLY A 881 4.27 26.17 -19.66
N GLN A 882 3.94 24.88 -19.47
CA GLN A 882 3.83 24.24 -18.15
C GLN A 882 5.15 24.15 -17.37
N LEU A 883 6.30 24.41 -18.01
CA LEU A 883 7.59 24.55 -17.32
C LEU A 883 7.78 25.93 -16.66
N GLY A 884 7.03 26.96 -17.07
CA GLY A 884 7.18 28.33 -16.59
C GLY A 884 8.45 29.03 -17.07
N VAL A 885 9.15 28.41 -18.03
CA VAL A 885 10.39 28.88 -18.65
C VAL A 885 10.24 28.84 -20.16
N GLU A 886 10.93 29.75 -20.84
CA GLU A 886 10.82 29.92 -22.29
C GLU A 886 11.58 28.79 -23.01
N LEU A 887 10.91 28.13 -23.97
CA LEU A 887 11.55 27.14 -24.83
C LEU A 887 12.16 27.80 -26.07
N VAL A 888 13.30 27.28 -26.52
CA VAL A 888 13.88 27.69 -27.81
C VAL A 888 12.90 27.30 -28.93
N ALA A 889 12.74 28.16 -29.93
CA ALA A 889 11.84 27.92 -31.05
C ALA A 889 12.01 26.50 -31.64
N GLN A 890 10.89 25.81 -31.85
CA GLN A 890 10.78 24.41 -32.30
C GLN A 890 11.07 23.31 -31.25
N GLN A 891 11.40 23.65 -29.99
CA GLN A 891 11.42 22.67 -28.90
C GLN A 891 10.04 22.51 -28.25
N THR A 892 9.67 21.27 -27.92
CA THR A 892 8.44 20.91 -27.17
C THR A 892 8.73 20.39 -25.77
N GLU A 893 10.00 20.09 -25.47
CA GLU A 893 10.47 19.51 -24.22
C GLU A 893 11.90 19.99 -23.89
N ARG A 894 12.29 19.85 -22.63
CA ARG A 894 13.61 20.23 -22.11
C ARG A 894 14.13 19.16 -21.15
N GLY A 895 15.22 18.48 -21.52
CA GLY A 895 15.81 17.39 -20.73
C GLY A 895 16.84 17.81 -19.67
N THR A 896 17.20 19.09 -19.59
CA THR A 896 18.09 19.67 -18.56
C THR A 896 17.28 20.57 -17.65
N PRO A 897 17.29 20.38 -16.31
CA PRO A 897 16.57 21.23 -15.37
C PRO A 897 16.96 22.70 -15.52
N GLU A 898 15.96 23.58 -15.57
CA GLU A 898 16.13 25.04 -15.64
C GLU A 898 15.41 25.72 -14.48
N CYS A 899 16.02 26.75 -13.89
CA CYS A 899 15.42 27.48 -12.78
C CYS A 899 14.23 28.30 -13.29
N VAL A 900 13.06 28.11 -12.67
CA VAL A 900 11.86 28.92 -12.92
C VAL A 900 12.00 30.24 -12.16
N GLU A 901 11.69 31.36 -12.80
CA GLU A 901 11.79 32.71 -12.21
C GLU A 901 10.62 32.98 -11.22
N ILE A 902 10.64 32.31 -10.07
CA ILE A 902 9.71 32.55 -8.94
C ILE A 902 10.50 32.61 -7.64
N ASP A 903 10.26 33.64 -6.82
CA ASP A 903 10.66 33.63 -5.42
C ASP A 903 9.60 32.90 -4.60
N LEU A 904 9.93 31.67 -4.16
CA LEU A 904 9.04 30.87 -3.31
C LEU A 904 9.24 31.09 -1.82
N THR A 905 10.22 31.89 -1.42
CA THR A 905 10.69 32.06 -0.03
C THR A 905 10.18 33.33 0.65
N ARG A 906 9.74 34.33 -0.13
CA ARG A 906 9.60 35.70 0.35
C ARG A 906 8.53 35.91 1.43
N ASP A 907 9.02 36.13 2.64
CA ASP A 907 8.51 37.19 3.52
C ASP A 907 9.04 38.54 3.00
N SER A 908 8.13 39.48 2.70
CA SER A 908 8.44 40.86 2.31
C SER A 908 7.46 41.84 2.94
#